data_AF-A0A2N2J3Z8-F1
#
_entry.id   AF-A0A2N2J3Z8-F1
#
_cell.length_a   1.000
_cell.length_b   1.000
_cell.length_c   1.000
_cell.angle_alpha   90.00
_cell.angle_beta   90.00
_cell.angle_gamma   90.00
#
_symmetry.space_group_name_H-M   'P 1'
#
loop_
_entity.id
_entity.type
_entity.pdbx_description
1 polymer ?
#
loop_
_entity_poly.entity_id
_entity_poly.type
_entity_poly.pdbx_seq_one_letter_code
_entity_poly.pdbx_strand_id
1 'polypeptide(L)'
;MKVFRSHLLICGGTGCQASGQPAVKKALLEELDKRGLAEEIKVVETGCNGFCALGPIMVIYPEGVIYVSLKPEDMPELIEEHLIKGRTVERLLYHEPTTDEIIPTMQDIPFFAHQELRVLKNRGLIDPEKIEEYIARDGYAGMAKALTEMKPEQIVQEILDSGLRGRGGAGFPTGLKWKFAAQSKSDVKYVLCNADEGDPGAFMDRSVLEADPHAVLEGMVIAAKAIGSKQGYIYCRAEYPLAIHRLNVAIDQAHKAGLLGKDILGTGFDFDLEIYQGAGAFVCGEETALMTSIEGKRGMPRPRPPFPAVAGLWQKPSILNNVETLANVGQIMLRGAKWYSSIGTEKSKGTKVFALTGDVNNVGLVEVPMGTKLGTIVYDIGGGIPKGKKFKAAQLGGPSGGCIPVQHLNAPVDYEKVVELGAIMGSGGLIVMNEDKCAVDMARFFMDFCQDESCGKCTPCREGTKRMLDILTNITHGKGKEGDIELLEEMAEVIKNAALCGLGQTAPNPVLSTIRYFRKEYEDHIRNHRCAAAVCSSLFKSPCQHTCPIEMDIPSYIALIRAERFEDAYKVLLQTNPFPSVCGRVCDHKCQSKCRRGNMDESIAIKFLKRFITDNAPRPKIEAVPVTRKEKIAVVGAGPAGLTAARDLALRGYKVTVFEELNKAGGMLVWGIPAYRLPRNILEGEIDDIRALGVEIKLNTRVGKDITFAKLEKDFDFVYLATGAHKSQKMGVTGEDLKNVFGGVEFLRDFNNNEDKWLKGQKTLGKKVVVIGGGNSAIDAARVALRLGNEVTILYRRLRQDMPAAEEEIKAAEEEGIKIDYLVAPLKIDGAKGKVASITCQRMKLGDFDNSGRKKPVAVEGSEFTLKVDAIIAAIGQVPDMSFIDKKTGVEINKWDCYNVGKGFKTRTDNPRYFAGGDAVTGPDTVIAAIGAGHQAADDIDASIRQANGERAYERPESEKIDIPLIIDEETEELPQMAMPEMHHDTRKKSFAEVELGFKREDAIKEACRCLRCDASV
;
A
#
# COMPACT_ATOMS: atom_id res chain seq x y z
N MET A 1 37.38 26.06 27.26
CA MET A 1 36.22 25.32 26.73
C MET A 1 35.91 24.21 27.72
N LYS A 2 34.69 24.13 28.26
CA LYS A 2 34.30 23.06 29.19
C LYS A 2 34.19 21.76 28.39
N VAL A 3 34.83 20.68 28.84
CA VAL A 3 34.77 19.37 28.18
C VAL A 3 33.62 18.59 28.82
N PHE A 4 32.70 18.10 28.00
CA PHE A 4 31.60 17.24 28.42
C PHE A 4 31.95 15.78 28.10
N ARG A 5 31.54 14.86 28.96
CA ARG A 5 31.73 13.41 28.79
C ARG A 5 30.89 12.89 27.64
N SER A 6 29.64 13.35 27.55
CA SER A 6 28.66 12.91 26.54
C SER A 6 27.79 14.07 26.09
N HIS A 7 27.32 13.99 24.84
CA HIS A 7 26.37 14.93 24.25
C HIS A 7 25.08 14.18 23.90
N LEU A 8 23.95 14.69 24.40
CA LEU A 8 22.61 14.15 24.15
C LEU A 8 21.89 15.12 23.21
N LEU A 9 21.75 14.73 21.95
CA LEU A 9 21.11 15.52 20.91
C LEU A 9 19.66 15.07 20.83
N ILE A 10 18.74 15.89 21.36
CA ILE A 10 17.31 15.61 21.37
C ILE A 10 16.61 16.42 20.26
N CYS A 11 15.84 15.76 19.40
CA CYS A 11 15.21 16.41 18.26
C CYS A 11 14.09 17.37 18.70
N GLY A 12 14.27 18.67 18.47
CA GLY A 12 13.33 19.75 18.79
C GLY A 12 12.55 20.28 17.59
N GLY A 13 12.34 19.47 16.54
CA GLY A 13 11.45 19.80 15.42
C GLY A 13 9.97 19.58 15.76
N THR A 14 9.06 20.26 15.05
CA THR A 14 7.61 20.23 15.31
C THR A 14 7.04 18.80 15.42
N GLY A 15 7.51 17.85 14.60
CA GLY A 15 7.06 16.46 14.66
C GLY A 15 7.37 15.78 15.99
N CYS A 16 8.59 15.92 16.52
CA CYS A 16 8.94 15.36 17.84
C CYS A 16 8.27 16.12 18.99
N GLN A 17 8.09 17.43 18.85
CA GLN A 17 7.35 18.21 19.85
C GLN A 17 5.91 17.72 19.99
N ALA A 18 5.23 17.47 18.86
CA ALA A 18 3.89 16.91 18.83
C ALA A 18 3.83 15.48 19.42
N SER A 19 4.88 14.68 19.26
CA SER A 19 5.00 13.33 19.85
C SER A 19 5.39 13.31 21.34
N GLY A 20 5.47 14.45 22.02
CA GLY A 20 5.71 14.52 23.47
C GLY A 20 7.16 14.81 23.90
N GLN A 21 8.04 15.24 22.97
CA GLN A 21 9.43 15.56 23.28
C GLN A 21 9.63 16.57 24.43
N PRO A 22 8.80 17.62 24.63
CA PRO A 22 9.01 18.56 25.73
C PRO A 22 8.95 17.90 27.11
N ALA A 23 8.07 16.90 27.28
CA ALA A 23 7.97 16.13 28.51
C ALA A 23 9.20 15.24 28.72
N VAL A 24 9.69 14.61 27.64
CA VAL A 24 10.92 13.80 27.65
C VAL A 24 12.12 14.66 28.02
N LYS A 25 12.29 15.83 27.39
CA LYS A 25 13.39 16.78 27.69
C LYS A 25 13.36 17.20 29.15
N LYS A 26 12.17 17.50 29.69
CA LYS A 26 12.01 17.88 31.09
C LYS A 26 12.46 16.75 32.03
N ALA A 27 11.95 15.54 31.83
CA ALA A 27 12.31 14.37 32.63
C ALA A 27 13.81 14.04 32.53
N LEU A 28 14.41 14.21 31.36
CA LEU A 28 15.84 14.03 31.13
C LEU A 28 16.66 15.00 32.00
N LEU A 29 16.34 16.29 31.97
CA LEU A 29 17.07 17.31 32.74
C LEU A 29 16.92 17.08 34.25
N GLU A 30 15.70 16.79 34.73
CA GLU A 30 15.43 16.51 36.14
C GLU A 30 16.21 15.30 36.66
N GLU A 31 16.28 14.21 35.87
CA GLU A 31 17.02 13.02 36.27
C GLU A 31 18.54 13.21 36.18
N LEU A 32 19.04 14.01 35.22
CA LEU A 32 20.47 14.40 35.18
C LEU A 32 20.87 15.21 36.41
N ASP A 33 20.04 16.16 36.84
CA ASP A 33 20.27 16.97 38.04
C ASP A 33 20.26 16.10 39.30
N LYS A 34 19.25 15.23 39.43
CA LYS A 34 19.10 14.29 40.56
C LYS A 34 20.31 13.35 40.71
N ARG A 35 20.94 12.97 39.59
CA ARG A 35 22.11 12.09 39.55
C ARG A 35 23.45 12.85 39.63
N GLY A 36 23.42 14.19 39.67
CA GLY A 36 24.62 15.03 39.71
C GLY A 36 25.42 15.05 38.39
N LEU A 37 24.79 14.72 37.26
CA LEU A 37 25.45 14.56 35.96
C LEU A 37 25.36 15.79 35.04
N ALA A 38 24.60 16.82 35.44
CA ALA A 38 24.33 18.01 34.62
C ALA A 38 25.60 18.79 34.22
N GLU A 39 26.66 18.71 35.03
CA GLU A 39 27.93 19.37 34.73
C GLU A 39 28.83 18.56 33.78
N GLU A 40 28.58 17.25 33.66
CA GLU A 40 29.34 16.31 32.82
C GLU A 40 28.67 16.04 31.47
N ILE A 41 27.35 16.17 31.39
CA ILE A 41 26.54 15.76 30.24
C ILE A 41 25.87 16.97 29.60
N LYS A 42 26.12 17.18 28.29
CA LYS A 42 25.50 18.28 27.56
C LYS A 42 24.25 17.82 26.83
N VAL A 43 23.09 18.35 27.22
CA VAL A 43 21.86 18.23 26.42
C VAL A 43 21.81 19.36 25.39
N VAL A 44 21.60 18.99 24.13
CA VAL A 44 21.44 19.92 22.99
C VAL A 44 20.09 19.63 22.35
N GLU A 45 19.23 20.64 22.31
CA GLU A 45 18.02 20.54 21.49
C GLU A 45 18.38 20.86 20.05
N THR A 46 18.24 19.88 19.17
CA THR A 46 18.63 20.01 17.77
C THR A 46 17.43 20.33 16.88
N GLY A 47 17.69 20.70 15.64
CA GLY A 47 16.67 20.77 14.60
C GLY A 47 15.98 19.42 14.32
N CYS A 48 15.04 19.41 13.38
CA CYS A 48 14.37 18.19 12.93
C CYS A 48 15.41 17.11 12.50
N ASN A 49 15.27 15.88 13.01
CA ASN A 49 16.12 14.74 12.63
C ASN A 49 15.65 14.07 11.32
N GLY A 50 14.39 14.28 10.92
CA GLY A 50 13.81 13.79 9.66
C GLY A 50 13.02 12.49 9.78
N PHE A 51 13.30 11.62 10.75
CA PHE A 51 12.56 10.36 10.93
C PHE A 51 11.35 10.55 11.86
N CYS A 52 10.29 11.16 11.33
CA CYS A 52 9.16 11.62 12.14
C CYS A 52 8.32 10.49 12.76
N ALA A 53 8.22 9.33 12.09
CA ALA A 53 7.44 8.18 12.56
C ALA A 53 7.88 7.63 13.94
N LEU A 54 9.12 7.90 14.33
CA LEU A 54 9.75 7.36 15.53
C LEU A 54 10.14 8.43 16.56
N GLY A 55 9.55 9.62 16.43
CA GLY A 55 9.70 10.69 17.43
C GLY A 55 9.00 10.36 18.76
N PRO A 56 9.50 10.84 19.91
CA PRO A 56 10.72 11.63 20.12
C PRO A 56 12.03 10.85 19.93
N ILE A 57 13.01 11.47 19.28
CA ILE A 57 14.34 10.88 18.98
C ILE A 57 15.44 11.57 19.77
N MET A 58 16.39 10.79 20.27
CA MET A 58 17.64 11.27 20.89
C MET A 58 18.85 10.48 20.39
N VAL A 59 19.94 11.18 20.08
CA VAL A 59 21.23 10.57 19.71
C VAL A 59 22.27 10.90 20.76
N ILE A 60 23.04 9.89 21.20
CA ILE A 60 24.06 10.03 22.24
C ILE A 60 25.46 9.86 21.63
N TYR A 61 26.31 10.86 21.82
CA TYR A 61 27.72 10.84 21.43
C TYR A 61 28.63 10.66 22.66
N PRO A 62 29.80 10.00 22.52
CA PRO A 62 30.52 9.71 21.25
C PRO A 62 30.08 8.45 20.48
N GLU A 63 29.31 7.55 21.08
CA GLU A 63 28.97 6.24 20.49
C GLU A 63 28.07 6.35 19.24
N GLY A 64 27.30 7.44 19.12
CA GLY A 64 26.38 7.65 18.01
C GLY A 64 25.11 6.78 18.09
N VAL A 65 24.75 6.35 19.30
CA VAL A 65 23.58 5.49 19.55
C VAL A 65 22.30 6.32 19.42
N ILE A 66 21.35 5.82 18.64
CA ILE A 66 20.03 6.43 18.44
C ILE A 66 18.97 5.72 19.27
N TYR A 67 18.21 6.51 20.03
CA TYR A 67 17.02 6.07 20.75
C TYR A 67 15.77 6.68 20.13
N VAL A 68 14.73 5.85 19.99
CA VAL A 68 13.49 6.17 19.28
C VAL A 68 12.27 6.00 20.17
N SER A 69 11.17 6.67 19.84
CA SER A 69 9.87 6.58 20.53
C SER A 69 9.96 6.80 22.05
N LEU A 70 10.84 7.70 22.48
CA LEU A 70 11.14 7.93 23.89
C LEU A 70 9.93 8.49 24.65
N LYS A 71 9.75 8.00 25.88
CA LYS A 71 8.76 8.50 26.83
C LYS A 71 9.45 9.09 28.08
N PRO A 72 8.77 9.97 28.85
CA PRO A 72 9.33 10.52 30.08
C PRO A 72 9.77 9.44 31.07
N GLU A 73 9.04 8.31 31.13
CA GLU A 73 9.29 7.21 32.05
C GLU A 73 10.57 6.41 31.71
N ASP A 74 11.09 6.55 30.49
CA ASP A 74 12.30 5.85 30.04
C ASP A 74 13.59 6.51 30.55
N MET A 75 13.54 7.78 30.96
CA MET A 75 14.74 8.56 31.30
C MET A 75 15.57 7.98 32.45
N PRO A 76 14.97 7.48 33.56
CA PRO A 76 15.73 6.86 34.64
C PRO A 76 16.52 5.62 34.21
N GLU A 77 15.92 4.75 33.38
CA GLU A 77 16.59 3.55 32.86
C GLU A 77 17.69 3.93 31.87
N LEU A 78 17.41 4.86 30.96
CA LEU A 78 18.36 5.29 29.94
C LEU A 78 19.62 5.92 30.56
N ILE A 79 19.46 6.78 31.58
CA ILE A 79 20.60 7.39 32.28
C ILE A 79 21.39 6.33 33.06
N GLU A 80 20.69 5.44 33.77
CA GLU A 80 21.31 4.36 34.55
C GLU A 80 22.12 3.40 33.67
N GLU A 81 21.52 2.85 32.63
CA GLU A 81 22.15 1.83 31.81
C GLU A 81 23.20 2.45 30.87
N HIS A 82 22.86 3.49 30.13
CA HIS A 82 23.77 4.00 29.11
C HIS A 82 24.79 4.99 29.69
N LEU A 83 24.35 6.03 30.40
CA LEU A 83 25.24 7.11 30.82
C LEU A 83 26.11 6.74 32.02
N ILE A 84 25.63 5.89 32.94
CA ILE A 84 26.38 5.47 34.13
C ILE A 84 27.09 4.12 33.90
N LYS A 85 26.40 3.11 33.36
CA LYS A 85 26.96 1.76 33.19
C LYS A 85 27.56 1.47 31.82
N GLY A 86 27.34 2.32 30.82
CA GLY A 86 27.86 2.15 29.46
C GLY A 86 27.17 1.06 28.64
N ARG A 87 25.94 0.65 29.00
CA ARG A 87 25.14 -0.35 28.28
C ARG A 87 23.96 0.28 27.56
N THR A 88 23.75 -0.11 26.31
CA THR A 88 22.60 0.37 25.53
C THR A 88 21.28 -0.26 26.01
N VAL A 89 20.20 0.51 25.95
CA VAL A 89 18.85 0.02 26.27
C VAL A 89 18.21 -0.55 25.00
N GLU A 90 18.36 -1.86 24.77
CA GLU A 90 17.97 -2.53 23.50
C GLU A 90 16.51 -2.26 23.08
N ARG A 91 15.57 -2.29 24.03
CA ARG A 91 14.14 -2.04 23.75
C ARG A 91 13.81 -0.65 23.21
N LEU A 92 14.74 0.31 23.35
CA LEU A 92 14.58 1.70 22.90
C LEU A 92 15.38 1.99 21.62
N LEU A 93 16.09 0.99 21.08
CA LEU A 93 16.80 1.10 19.81
C LEU A 93 15.85 0.87 18.63
N TYR A 94 16.32 1.12 17.42
CA TYR A 94 15.54 0.83 16.22
C TYR A 94 15.53 -0.68 15.95
N HIS A 95 14.33 -1.24 15.77
CA HIS A 95 14.12 -2.60 15.28
C HIS A 95 13.71 -2.52 13.81
N GLU A 96 14.43 -3.23 12.94
CA GLU A 96 14.05 -3.30 11.53
C GLU A 96 12.70 -4.05 11.39
N PRO A 97 11.67 -3.47 10.74
CA PRO A 97 10.31 -4.03 10.74
C PRO A 97 10.15 -5.44 10.14
N THR A 98 11.08 -5.87 9.29
CA THR A 98 11.06 -7.11 8.52
C THR A 98 11.86 -8.24 9.17
N THR A 99 13.03 -7.95 9.74
CA THR A 99 13.98 -8.91 10.32
C THR A 99 13.99 -8.89 11.84
N ASP A 100 13.40 -7.86 12.46
CA ASP A 100 13.50 -7.56 13.89
C ASP A 100 14.95 -7.40 14.38
N GLU A 101 15.86 -7.10 13.45
CA GLU A 101 17.26 -6.83 13.77
C GLU A 101 17.40 -5.47 14.46
N ILE A 102 18.12 -5.46 15.58
CA ILE A 102 18.39 -4.26 16.37
C ILE A 102 19.54 -3.49 15.72
N ILE A 103 19.29 -2.24 15.34
CA ILE A 103 20.28 -1.36 14.72
C ILE A 103 20.54 -0.17 15.65
N PRO A 104 21.68 -0.14 16.38
CA PRO A 104 21.95 0.87 17.41
C PRO A 104 22.36 2.23 16.84
N THR A 105 22.87 2.27 15.61
CA THR A 105 23.56 3.41 15.00
C THR A 105 22.74 4.02 13.89
N MET A 106 22.57 5.35 13.94
CA MET A 106 21.74 6.09 12.97
C MET A 106 22.16 5.84 11.52
N GLN A 107 23.45 5.69 11.23
CA GLN A 107 23.96 5.53 9.86
C GLN A 107 23.63 4.19 9.22
N ASP A 108 23.39 3.16 10.03
CA ASP A 108 23.11 1.80 9.56
C ASP A 108 21.61 1.52 9.38
N ILE A 109 20.76 2.38 9.94
CA ILE A 109 19.31 2.29 9.75
C ILE A 109 18.99 2.61 8.28
N PRO A 110 18.27 1.74 7.55
CA PRO A 110 17.99 1.91 6.11
C PRO A 110 17.38 3.27 5.74
N PHE A 111 16.53 3.82 6.62
CA PHE A 111 15.94 5.14 6.44
C PHE A 111 17.01 6.23 6.24
N PHE A 112 18.12 6.19 6.97
CA PHE A 112 19.19 7.18 6.86
C PHE A 112 20.29 6.76 5.87
N ALA A 113 20.65 5.48 5.82
CA ALA A 113 21.75 4.94 5.03
C ALA A 113 21.63 5.18 3.52
N HIS A 114 20.40 5.22 3.02
CA HIS A 114 20.09 5.37 1.59
C HIS A 114 19.85 6.82 1.13
N GLN A 115 20.08 7.81 2.00
CA GLN A 115 19.91 9.22 1.68
C GLN A 115 21.26 9.88 1.33
N GLU A 116 21.24 10.85 0.42
CA GLU A 116 22.40 11.71 0.13
C GLU A 116 22.05 13.14 0.54
N LEU A 117 22.59 13.60 1.67
CA LEU A 117 22.20 14.88 2.26
C LEU A 117 23.00 16.04 1.66
N ARG A 118 22.30 17.08 1.21
CA ARG A 118 22.89 18.37 0.79
C ARG A 118 22.18 19.53 1.46
N VAL A 119 20.86 19.60 1.32
CA VAL A 119 20.01 20.59 1.98
C VAL A 119 19.89 20.27 3.46
N LEU A 120 19.64 19.00 3.80
CA LEU A 120 19.43 18.56 5.18
C LEU A 120 20.74 18.13 5.88
N LYS A 121 21.90 18.62 5.43
CA LYS A 121 23.23 18.21 5.95
C LYS A 121 23.44 18.44 7.46
N ASN A 122 22.63 19.31 8.06
CA ASN A 122 22.70 19.71 9.46
C ASN A 122 21.54 19.14 10.31
N ARG A 123 20.65 18.34 9.70
CA ARG A 123 19.46 17.79 10.37
C ARG A 123 19.85 17.03 11.64
N GLY A 124 19.20 17.34 12.76
CA GLY A 124 19.45 16.70 14.05
C GLY A 124 20.87 16.84 14.61
N LEU A 125 21.75 17.68 14.03
CA LEU A 125 23.15 17.81 14.43
C LEU A 125 23.48 19.15 15.11
N ILE A 126 22.77 20.22 14.75
CA ILE A 126 23.00 21.57 15.29
C ILE A 126 21.79 22.03 16.11
N ASP A 127 22.06 22.90 17.07
CA ASP A 127 21.08 23.80 17.68
C ASP A 127 20.76 24.94 16.70
N PRO A 128 19.52 25.00 16.14
CA PRO A 128 19.15 26.01 15.14
C PRO A 128 19.09 27.44 15.71
N GLU A 129 19.16 27.60 17.03
CA GLU A 129 19.15 28.90 17.71
C GLU A 129 20.55 29.38 18.09
N LYS A 130 21.62 28.76 17.54
CA LYS A 130 23.01 29.19 17.71
C LYS A 130 23.77 29.29 16.39
N ILE A 131 24.05 30.52 15.93
CA ILE A 131 24.89 30.77 14.73
C ILE A 131 26.22 30.01 14.75
N GLU A 132 26.87 29.91 15.91
CA GLU A 132 28.22 29.38 15.99
C GLU A 132 28.28 27.92 15.52
N GLU A 133 27.22 27.15 15.75
CA GLU A 133 27.13 25.76 15.31
C GLU A 133 26.94 25.66 13.79
N TYR A 134 26.22 26.61 13.19
CA TYR A 134 26.10 26.71 11.72
C TYR A 134 27.44 27.11 11.08
N ILE A 135 28.11 28.14 11.61
CA ILE A 135 29.43 28.61 11.14
C ILE A 135 30.47 27.50 11.27
N ALA A 136 30.48 26.75 12.38
CA ALA A 136 31.39 25.62 12.59
C ALA A 136 31.23 24.49 11.54
N ARG A 137 30.12 24.47 10.81
CA ARG A 137 29.81 23.50 9.74
C ARG A 137 29.81 24.13 8.35
N ASP A 138 30.76 25.04 8.14
CA ASP A 138 31.01 25.81 6.91
C ASP A 138 29.90 26.80 6.55
N GLY A 139 29.01 27.14 7.50
CA GLY A 139 27.97 28.14 7.30
C GLY A 139 28.55 29.52 7.00
N TYR A 140 27.94 30.26 6.07
CA TYR A 140 28.38 31.58 5.59
C TYR A 140 29.72 31.62 4.84
N ALA A 141 30.46 30.52 4.73
CA ALA A 141 31.70 30.47 3.96
C ALA A 141 31.45 30.67 2.46
N GLY A 142 30.33 30.14 1.94
CA GLY A 142 29.91 30.36 0.55
C GLY A 142 29.54 31.81 0.29
N MET A 143 28.82 32.44 1.22
CA MET A 143 28.51 33.87 1.19
C MET A 143 29.76 34.74 1.25
N ALA A 144 30.70 34.47 2.15
CA ALA A 144 31.94 35.22 2.26
C ALA A 144 32.68 35.24 0.92
N LYS A 145 32.89 34.06 0.32
CA LYS A 145 33.48 33.91 -1.02
C LYS A 145 32.71 34.69 -2.09
N ALA A 146 31.38 34.58 -2.11
CA ALA A 146 30.55 35.27 -3.09
C ALA A 146 30.63 36.81 -2.98
N LEU A 147 30.77 37.34 -1.77
CA LEU A 147 30.83 38.78 -1.52
C LEU A 147 32.23 39.39 -1.74
N THR A 148 33.30 38.66 -1.42
CA THR A 148 34.68 39.17 -1.45
C THR A 148 35.44 38.81 -2.74
N GLU A 149 35.17 37.65 -3.34
CA GLU A 149 35.98 37.11 -4.45
C GLU A 149 35.23 37.11 -5.80
N MET A 150 33.90 37.24 -5.80
CA MET A 150 33.08 37.08 -7.00
C MET A 150 32.35 38.35 -7.41
N LYS A 151 32.26 38.57 -8.72
CA LYS A 151 31.37 39.58 -9.32
C LYS A 151 29.94 39.03 -9.43
N PRO A 152 28.90 39.88 -9.43
CA PRO A 152 27.51 39.44 -9.58
C PRO A 152 27.27 38.51 -10.77
N GLU A 153 27.91 38.78 -11.92
CA GLU A 153 27.77 37.96 -13.12
C GLU A 153 28.36 36.56 -12.95
N GLN A 154 29.44 36.42 -12.17
CA GLN A 154 30.06 35.14 -11.87
C GLN A 154 29.17 34.31 -10.94
N ILE A 155 28.50 34.95 -9.97
CA ILE A 155 27.54 34.26 -9.09
C ILE A 155 26.36 33.70 -9.91
N VAL A 156 25.81 34.53 -10.82
CA VAL A 156 24.74 34.08 -11.73
C VAL A 156 25.21 32.92 -12.60
N GLN A 157 26.43 32.99 -13.13
CA GLN A 157 26.99 31.93 -13.97
C GLN A 157 27.21 30.63 -13.19
N GLU A 158 27.71 30.70 -11.96
CA GLU A 158 27.93 29.53 -11.11
C GLU A 158 26.60 28.81 -10.80
N ILE A 159 25.52 29.56 -10.52
CA ILE A 159 24.19 28.96 -10.34
C ILE A 159 23.63 28.40 -11.65
N LEU A 160 23.85 29.06 -12.78
CA LEU A 160 23.48 28.51 -14.10
C LEU A 160 24.19 27.17 -14.37
N ASP A 161 25.50 27.13 -14.16
CA ASP A 161 26.34 25.95 -14.43
C ASP A 161 26.01 24.80 -13.46
N SER A 162 25.53 25.10 -12.25
CA SER A 162 25.07 24.07 -11.31
C SER A 162 23.87 23.28 -11.84
N GLY A 163 23.07 23.87 -12.74
CA GLY A 163 21.81 23.29 -13.20
C GLY A 163 20.72 23.28 -12.12
N LEU A 164 20.85 24.08 -11.05
CA LEU A 164 19.82 24.21 -10.02
C LEU A 164 18.49 24.67 -10.64
N ARG A 165 17.44 23.91 -10.36
CA ARG A 165 16.06 24.19 -10.73
C ARG A 165 15.25 24.53 -9.49
N GLY A 166 14.28 25.43 -9.63
CA GLY A 166 13.41 25.85 -8.53
C GLY A 166 12.69 24.66 -7.89
N ARG A 167 12.84 24.52 -6.57
CA ARG A 167 12.36 23.37 -5.79
C ARG A 167 10.91 23.45 -5.33
N GLY A 168 10.26 24.60 -5.49
CA GLY A 168 8.82 24.80 -5.20
C GLY A 168 7.86 24.29 -6.29
N GLY A 169 8.23 23.28 -7.08
CA GLY A 169 7.31 22.66 -8.05
C GLY A 169 7.69 22.79 -9.52
N ALA A 170 7.61 23.99 -10.09
CA ALA A 170 7.70 24.19 -11.54
C ALA A 170 9.06 23.81 -12.17
N GLY A 171 10.12 23.71 -11.37
CA GLY A 171 11.44 23.31 -11.85
C GLY A 171 12.06 24.31 -12.84
N PHE A 172 11.74 25.60 -12.75
CA PHE A 172 12.36 26.61 -13.61
C PHE A 172 13.85 26.79 -13.27
N PRO A 173 14.77 26.93 -14.25
CA PRO A 173 16.20 27.11 -13.98
C PRO A 173 16.49 28.38 -13.15
N THR A 174 17.04 28.20 -11.94
CA THR A 174 17.23 29.30 -10.98
C THR A 174 18.20 30.35 -11.50
N GLY A 175 19.32 29.92 -12.10
CA GLY A 175 20.31 30.84 -12.64
C GLY A 175 19.76 31.70 -13.79
N LEU A 176 18.82 31.16 -14.58
CA LEU A 176 18.19 31.92 -15.66
C LEU A 176 17.22 32.98 -15.10
N LYS A 177 16.48 32.63 -14.04
CA LYS A 177 15.63 33.58 -13.30
C LYS A 177 16.47 34.75 -12.76
N TRP A 178 17.63 34.45 -12.17
CA TRP A 178 18.55 35.47 -11.65
C TRP A 178 19.15 36.32 -12.76
N LYS A 179 19.54 35.70 -13.89
CA LYS A 179 20.04 36.42 -15.07
C LYS A 179 19.05 37.46 -15.59
N PHE A 180 17.76 37.11 -15.70
CA PHE A 180 16.73 38.04 -16.17
C PHE A 180 16.53 39.23 -15.21
N ALA A 181 16.54 38.98 -13.90
CA ALA A 181 16.42 40.06 -12.91
C ALA A 181 17.68 40.93 -12.83
N ALA A 182 18.86 40.34 -12.97
CA ALA A 182 20.13 41.06 -13.04
C ALA A 182 20.17 42.02 -14.25
N GLN A 183 19.72 41.55 -15.42
CA GLN A 183 19.66 42.33 -16.66
C GLN A 183 18.58 43.43 -16.67
N SER A 184 17.57 43.33 -15.80
CA SER A 184 16.51 44.33 -15.71
C SER A 184 17.01 45.62 -15.07
N LYS A 185 16.85 46.75 -15.78
CA LYS A 185 17.30 48.07 -15.34
C LYS A 185 16.35 48.64 -14.27
N SER A 186 16.81 48.74 -13.03
CA SER A 186 16.11 49.42 -11.95
C SER A 186 17.06 49.75 -10.81
N ASP A 187 16.84 50.88 -10.14
CA ASP A 187 17.59 51.28 -8.94
C ASP A 187 17.22 50.44 -7.70
N VAL A 188 16.05 49.79 -7.74
CA VAL A 188 15.52 48.96 -6.65
C VAL A 188 15.14 47.60 -7.22
N LYS A 189 15.59 46.54 -6.55
CA LYS A 189 15.25 45.15 -6.84
C LYS A 189 14.95 44.43 -5.54
N TYR A 190 14.26 43.29 -5.61
CA TYR A 190 13.88 42.51 -4.43
C TYR A 190 14.24 41.03 -4.55
N VAL A 191 14.60 40.43 -3.42
CA VAL A 191 14.77 38.97 -3.26
C VAL A 191 13.67 38.46 -2.34
N LEU A 192 12.87 37.53 -2.82
CA LEU A 192 11.75 36.95 -2.06
C LEU A 192 12.02 35.47 -1.80
N CYS A 193 11.80 35.05 -0.56
CA CYS A 193 11.73 33.65 -0.17
C CYS A 193 10.27 33.24 -0.01
N ASN A 194 9.85 32.23 -0.76
CA ASN A 194 8.54 31.62 -0.62
C ASN A 194 8.62 30.45 0.37
N ALA A 195 8.09 30.67 1.57
CA ALA A 195 7.89 29.69 2.63
C ALA A 195 6.39 29.45 2.91
N ASP A 196 5.55 29.62 1.88
CA ASP A 196 4.12 29.30 1.90
C ASP A 196 3.89 27.84 1.45
N GLU A 197 4.47 26.91 2.21
CA GLU A 197 4.37 25.46 1.97
C GLU A 197 2.97 24.97 2.33
N GLY A 198 2.00 25.28 1.47
CA GLY A 198 0.57 24.98 1.68
C GLY A 198 0.15 23.57 1.29
N ASP A 199 1.01 22.80 0.62
CA ASP A 199 0.68 21.45 0.12
C ASP A 199 0.43 20.49 1.31
N PRO A 200 -0.74 19.83 1.39
CA PRO A 200 -0.97 18.74 2.33
C PRO A 200 0.09 17.65 2.19
N GLY A 201 0.64 17.22 3.33
CA GLY A 201 1.71 16.22 3.39
C GLY A 201 3.11 16.76 3.08
N ALA A 202 3.28 18.04 2.74
CA ALA A 202 4.58 18.70 2.60
C ALA A 202 5.02 19.37 3.90
N PHE A 203 6.29 19.20 4.26
CA PHE A 203 6.91 19.84 5.43
C PHE A 203 8.44 19.93 5.30
N MET A 204 8.97 19.90 4.07
CA MET A 204 10.40 20.01 3.82
C MET A 204 10.90 21.42 4.10
N ASP A 205 10.18 22.45 3.62
CA ASP A 205 10.55 23.84 3.82
C ASP A 205 10.46 24.19 5.30
N ARG A 206 9.37 23.78 5.97
CA ARG A 206 9.25 23.89 7.43
C ARG A 206 10.48 23.34 8.13
N SER A 207 10.89 22.14 7.76
CA SER A 207 11.99 21.46 8.44
C SER A 207 13.33 22.14 8.21
N VAL A 208 13.56 22.72 7.03
CA VAL A 208 14.76 23.55 6.79
C VAL A 208 14.72 24.82 7.64
N LEU A 209 13.59 25.52 7.71
CA LEU A 209 13.48 26.75 8.51
C LEU A 209 13.58 26.49 10.02
N GLU A 210 13.06 25.35 10.48
CA GLU A 210 13.15 24.94 11.88
C GLU A 210 14.52 24.38 12.25
N ALA A 211 15.23 23.71 11.33
CA ALA A 211 16.48 23.02 11.65
C ALA A 211 17.75 23.77 11.24
N ASP A 212 17.67 24.61 10.21
CA ASP A 212 18.82 25.34 9.66
C ASP A 212 18.37 26.65 8.96
N PRO A 213 17.78 27.62 9.71
CA PRO A 213 17.30 28.88 9.14
C PRO A 213 18.42 29.70 8.48
N HIS A 214 19.65 29.61 9.02
CA HIS A 214 20.80 30.35 8.51
C HIS A 214 21.18 29.96 7.07
N ALA A 215 20.98 28.71 6.66
CA ALA A 215 21.20 28.30 5.27
C ALA A 215 20.33 29.04 4.27
N VAL A 216 19.10 29.41 4.66
CA VAL A 216 18.19 30.20 3.83
C VAL A 216 18.64 31.65 3.77
N LEU A 217 19.01 32.23 4.93
CA LEU A 217 19.51 33.61 5.00
C LEU A 217 20.78 33.78 4.17
N GLU A 218 21.74 32.84 4.27
CA GLU A 218 22.97 32.81 3.47
C GLU A 218 22.64 32.83 1.96
N GLY A 219 21.72 31.97 1.53
CA GLY A 219 21.28 31.91 0.13
C GLY A 219 20.63 33.20 -0.36
N MET A 220 19.85 33.88 0.49
CA MET A 220 19.22 35.16 0.14
C MET A 220 20.24 36.29 -0.02
N VAL A 221 21.26 36.38 0.84
CA VAL A 221 22.34 37.38 0.70
C VAL A 221 23.10 37.18 -0.61
N ILE A 222 23.44 35.94 -0.95
CA ILE A 222 24.13 35.61 -2.21
C ILE A 222 23.24 35.98 -3.42
N ALA A 223 21.96 35.63 -3.37
CA ALA A 223 21.00 35.99 -4.42
C ALA A 223 20.87 37.50 -4.59
N ALA A 224 20.88 38.25 -3.48
CA ALA A 224 20.82 39.70 -3.49
C ALA A 224 22.04 40.32 -4.15
N LYS A 225 23.25 39.83 -3.82
CA LYS A 225 24.48 40.25 -4.49
C LYS A 225 24.44 39.97 -5.98
N ALA A 226 23.92 38.80 -6.39
CA ALA A 226 23.86 38.38 -7.78
C ALA A 226 22.99 39.30 -8.65
N ILE A 227 21.88 39.82 -8.12
CA ILE A 227 20.96 40.68 -8.88
C ILE A 227 21.13 42.18 -8.60
N GLY A 228 21.85 42.54 -7.54
CA GLY A 228 21.99 43.91 -7.05
C GLY A 228 20.80 44.39 -6.21
N SER A 229 20.23 43.52 -5.37
CA SER A 229 19.17 43.87 -4.42
C SER A 229 19.76 44.31 -3.09
N LYS A 230 19.08 45.25 -2.40
CA LYS A 230 19.38 45.66 -1.02
C LYS A 230 18.31 45.25 0.00
N GLN A 231 17.20 44.70 -0.47
CA GLN A 231 16.06 44.34 0.37
C GLN A 231 15.51 42.97 -0.02
N GLY A 232 15.13 42.18 0.97
CA GLY A 232 14.38 40.95 0.76
C GLY A 232 13.26 40.73 1.75
N TYR A 233 12.39 39.78 1.40
CA TYR A 233 11.24 39.39 2.21
C TYR A 233 11.13 37.87 2.27
N ILE A 234 10.89 37.34 3.46
CA ILE A 234 10.52 35.93 3.66
C ILE A 234 9.01 35.90 3.91
N TYR A 235 8.26 35.37 2.95
CA TYR A 235 6.83 35.14 3.13
C TYR A 235 6.62 33.78 3.77
N CYS A 236 6.33 33.75 5.07
CA CYS A 236 6.18 32.53 5.85
C CYS A 236 4.74 32.39 6.33
N ARG A 237 4.15 31.22 6.13
CA ARG A 237 2.77 30.95 6.52
C ARG A 237 2.58 31.01 8.04
N ALA A 238 1.42 31.51 8.50
CA ALA A 238 1.14 31.67 9.93
C ALA A 238 1.09 30.35 10.71
N GLU A 239 0.84 29.23 10.02
CA GLU A 239 0.75 27.90 10.62
C GLU A 239 2.12 27.32 11.03
N TYR A 240 3.23 28.02 10.76
CA TYR A 240 4.59 27.63 11.15
C TYR A 240 5.17 28.52 12.27
N PRO A 241 4.59 28.52 13.48
CA PRO A 241 5.02 29.42 14.56
C PRO A 241 6.48 29.18 14.98
N LEU A 242 6.93 27.91 15.02
CA LEU A 242 8.32 27.58 15.40
C LEU A 242 9.32 28.07 14.35
N ALA A 243 9.00 27.92 13.05
CA ALA A 243 9.84 28.44 11.97
C ALA A 243 9.93 29.98 12.04
N ILE A 244 8.81 30.67 12.27
CA ILE A 244 8.80 32.15 12.43
C ILE A 244 9.64 32.56 13.64
N HIS A 245 9.58 31.83 14.75
CA HIS A 245 10.42 32.10 15.91
C HIS A 245 11.92 31.98 15.57
N ARG A 246 12.34 30.84 15.01
CA ARG A 246 13.75 30.55 14.69
C ARG A 246 14.30 31.45 13.57
N LEU A 247 13.52 31.65 12.50
CA LEU A 247 13.22 32.95 11.88
C LEU A 247 13.92 34.18 12.47
N ASN A 248 13.18 34.82 13.38
CA ASN A 248 13.57 36.07 14.00
C ASN A 248 14.89 35.94 14.76
N VAL A 249 15.11 34.82 15.47
CA VAL A 249 16.37 34.57 16.19
C VAL A 249 17.56 34.57 15.23
N ALA A 250 17.46 33.88 14.10
CA ALA A 250 18.53 33.77 13.11
C ALA A 250 18.82 35.11 12.42
N ILE A 251 17.79 35.91 12.12
CA ILE A 251 17.95 37.27 11.56
C ILE A 251 18.68 38.18 12.57
N ASP A 252 18.23 38.19 13.83
CA ASP A 252 18.86 38.97 14.89
C ASP A 252 20.33 38.59 15.11
N GLN A 253 20.64 37.29 15.06
CA GLN A 253 22.01 36.80 15.17
C GLN A 253 22.87 37.21 13.97
N ALA A 254 22.34 37.11 12.75
CA ALA A 254 23.04 37.53 11.53
C ALA A 254 23.32 39.04 11.52
N HIS A 255 22.39 39.87 11.98
CA HIS A 255 22.62 41.32 12.17
C HIS A 255 23.76 41.58 13.18
N LYS A 256 23.71 40.94 14.35
CA LYS A 256 24.73 41.11 15.40
C LYS A 256 26.13 40.66 14.94
N ALA A 257 26.19 39.65 14.07
CA ALA A 257 27.43 39.14 13.50
C ALA A 257 27.94 39.94 12.29
N GLY A 258 27.22 40.98 11.82
CA GLY A 258 27.58 41.74 10.63
C GLY A 258 27.44 40.95 9.31
N LEU A 259 26.59 39.92 9.32
CA LEU A 259 26.29 39.04 8.17
C LEU A 259 25.02 39.47 7.42
N LEU A 260 24.27 40.43 7.98
CA LEU A 260 23.08 41.05 7.41
C LEU A 260 23.05 42.54 7.82
N GLY A 261 22.39 43.38 7.04
CA GLY A 261 22.28 44.83 7.28
C GLY A 261 23.19 45.65 6.36
N LYS A 262 23.85 46.67 6.92
CA LYS A 262 24.75 47.57 6.16
C LYS A 262 26.18 47.05 6.16
N ASP A 263 26.88 47.29 5.06
CA ASP A 263 28.31 47.00 4.90
C ASP A 263 28.71 45.57 5.35
N ILE A 264 27.99 44.57 4.82
CA ILE A 264 28.15 43.17 5.20
C ILE A 264 29.60 42.74 4.98
N LEU A 265 30.23 42.21 6.04
CA LEU A 265 31.65 41.83 6.08
C LEU A 265 32.65 42.94 5.67
N GLY A 266 32.26 44.22 5.73
CA GLY A 266 33.10 45.34 5.29
C GLY A 266 33.28 45.43 3.77
N THR A 267 32.37 44.84 2.99
CA THR A 267 32.48 44.74 1.52
C THR A 267 31.84 45.92 0.77
N GLY A 268 31.18 46.84 1.47
CA GLY A 268 30.36 47.92 0.92
C GLY A 268 29.02 47.46 0.36
N PHE A 269 28.64 46.18 0.56
CA PHE A 269 27.35 45.63 0.13
C PHE A 269 26.34 45.65 1.27
N ASP A 270 25.15 46.18 1.00
CA ASP A 270 24.04 46.23 1.95
C ASP A 270 22.95 45.24 1.53
N PHE A 271 22.40 44.50 2.48
CA PHE A 271 21.20 43.70 2.27
C PHE A 271 20.48 43.46 3.60
N ASP A 272 19.18 43.70 3.63
CA ASP A 272 18.35 43.46 4.81
C ASP A 272 17.09 42.62 4.50
N LEU A 273 16.51 42.03 5.53
CA LEU A 273 15.41 41.06 5.43
C LEU A 273 14.28 41.37 6.41
N GLU A 274 13.05 41.19 5.93
CA GLU A 274 11.85 41.23 6.76
C GLU A 274 11.02 39.96 6.59
N ILE A 275 10.37 39.51 7.67
CA ILE A 275 9.43 38.39 7.62
C ILE A 275 8.02 38.96 7.41
N TYR A 276 7.35 38.47 6.37
CA TYR A 276 5.93 38.71 6.14
C TYR A 276 5.14 37.46 6.51
N GLN A 277 4.29 37.55 7.52
CA GLN A 277 3.46 36.41 7.95
C GLN A 277 2.23 36.28 7.05
N GLY A 278 2.05 35.12 6.43
CA GLY A 278 0.89 34.80 5.59
C GLY A 278 -0.41 34.68 6.39
N ALA A 279 -1.55 34.74 5.70
CA ALA A 279 -2.89 34.75 6.32
C ALA A 279 -3.72 33.49 6.01
N GLY A 280 -3.06 32.34 5.79
CA GLY A 280 -3.72 31.03 5.63
C GLY A 280 -4.40 30.79 4.27
N ALA A 281 -3.84 31.30 3.17
CA ALA A 281 -4.40 31.11 1.82
C ALA A 281 -3.40 30.38 0.91
N PHE A 282 -3.69 29.14 0.50
CA PHE A 282 -2.79 28.29 -0.30
C PHE A 282 -2.35 28.95 -1.62
N VAL A 283 -3.26 29.69 -2.25
CA VAL A 283 -2.96 30.37 -3.52
C VAL A 283 -1.84 31.40 -3.39
N CYS A 284 -1.53 31.88 -2.17
CA CYS A 284 -0.39 32.76 -1.92
C CYS A 284 0.97 32.07 -2.11
N GLY A 285 1.01 30.74 -2.29
CA GLY A 285 2.20 30.05 -2.77
C GLY A 285 2.52 30.34 -4.24
N GLU A 286 1.56 30.85 -5.02
CA GLU A 286 1.80 31.30 -6.39
C GLU A 286 2.60 32.61 -6.42
N GLU A 287 3.63 32.66 -7.25
CA GLU A 287 4.64 33.73 -7.26
C GLU A 287 4.07 35.16 -7.28
N THR A 288 3.03 35.43 -8.07
CA THR A 288 2.43 36.77 -8.20
C THR A 288 1.33 37.03 -7.17
N ALA A 289 0.64 35.99 -6.69
CA ALA A 289 -0.29 36.09 -5.58
C ALA A 289 0.45 36.43 -4.28
N LEU A 290 1.60 35.79 -4.04
CA LEU A 290 2.50 36.07 -2.90
C LEU A 290 2.90 37.54 -2.87
N MET A 291 3.42 38.05 -3.99
CA MET A 291 3.81 39.47 -4.12
C MET A 291 2.62 40.40 -3.86
N THR A 292 1.43 40.04 -4.34
CA THR A 292 0.22 40.82 -4.11
C THR A 292 -0.20 40.82 -2.63
N SER A 293 0.01 39.71 -1.92
CA SER A 293 -0.18 39.61 -0.47
C SER A 293 0.78 40.53 0.29
N ILE A 294 2.08 40.51 -0.05
CA ILE A 294 3.09 41.42 0.53
C ILE A 294 2.71 42.90 0.30
N GLU A 295 2.14 43.23 -0.86
CA GLU A 295 1.64 44.57 -1.17
C GLU A 295 0.40 45.00 -0.34
N GLY A 296 -0.09 44.16 0.59
CA GLY A 296 -1.26 44.43 1.42
C GLY A 296 -2.59 44.23 0.69
N LYS A 297 -2.60 43.51 -0.42
CA LYS A 297 -3.80 43.24 -1.24
C LYS A 297 -4.20 41.76 -1.11
N ARG A 298 -5.41 41.43 -1.57
CA ARG A 298 -5.85 40.03 -1.68
C ARG A 298 -4.91 39.25 -2.61
N GLY A 299 -4.44 38.07 -2.18
CA GLY A 299 -3.51 37.19 -2.92
C GLY A 299 -4.07 36.61 -4.21
N MET A 300 -4.27 37.45 -5.23
CA MET A 300 -4.75 37.05 -6.55
C MET A 300 -3.62 37.08 -7.57
N PRO A 301 -3.42 36.00 -8.36
CA PRO A 301 -2.41 35.98 -9.41
C PRO A 301 -2.58 37.08 -10.46
N ARG A 302 -1.47 37.55 -11.03
CA ARG A 302 -1.41 38.56 -12.10
C ARG A 302 -1.24 37.87 -13.46
N PRO A 303 -1.86 38.40 -14.54
CA PRO A 303 -1.54 37.96 -15.90
C PRO A 303 -0.05 38.15 -16.20
N ARG A 304 0.54 37.19 -16.92
CA ARG A 304 1.92 37.25 -17.43
C ARG A 304 1.86 37.24 -18.97
N PRO A 305 2.62 38.11 -19.68
CA PRO A 305 3.59 39.11 -19.20
C PRO A 305 2.96 40.37 -18.56
N PRO A 306 3.75 41.18 -17.80
CA PRO A 306 5.18 41.01 -17.52
C PRO A 306 5.49 39.94 -16.46
N PHE A 307 6.68 39.33 -16.56
CA PHE A 307 7.17 38.37 -15.55
C PHE A 307 7.79 39.10 -14.35
N PRO A 308 7.79 38.50 -13.14
CA PRO A 308 8.29 39.17 -11.93
C PRO A 308 9.76 39.59 -11.98
N ALA A 309 10.60 38.85 -12.70
CA ALA A 309 12.00 39.21 -12.92
C ALA A 309 12.17 40.56 -13.63
N VAL A 310 11.14 41.04 -14.35
CA VAL A 310 11.09 42.37 -14.98
C VAL A 310 10.27 43.34 -14.11
N ALA A 311 9.06 42.95 -13.73
CA ALA A 311 8.17 43.75 -12.89
C ALA A 311 7.36 42.85 -11.95
N GLY A 312 7.85 42.71 -10.71
CA GLY A 312 7.28 41.88 -9.66
C GLY A 312 6.71 42.72 -8.51
N LEU A 313 7.32 42.60 -7.33
CA LEU A 313 6.90 43.31 -6.12
C LEU A 313 7.01 44.82 -6.33
N TRP A 314 5.89 45.54 -6.11
CA TRP A 314 5.78 46.98 -6.38
C TRP A 314 6.26 47.41 -7.77
N GLN A 315 6.07 46.54 -8.78
CA GLN A 315 6.49 46.76 -10.17
C GLN A 315 8.01 46.91 -10.34
N LYS A 316 8.81 46.37 -9.42
CA LYS A 316 10.27 46.33 -9.51
C LYS A 316 10.78 44.92 -9.86
N PRO A 317 11.95 44.79 -10.52
CA PRO A 317 12.55 43.48 -10.78
C PRO A 317 12.69 42.68 -9.48
N SER A 318 12.05 41.51 -9.44
CA SER A 318 11.98 40.69 -8.23
C SER A 318 12.26 39.23 -8.59
N ILE A 319 13.11 38.58 -7.80
CA ILE A 319 13.25 37.12 -7.85
C ILE A 319 12.51 36.51 -6.68
N LEU A 320 11.78 35.43 -6.94
CA LEU A 320 11.16 34.62 -5.91
C LEU A 320 11.70 33.20 -6.02
N ASN A 321 12.24 32.71 -4.91
CA ASN A 321 12.80 31.38 -4.79
C ASN A 321 12.20 30.69 -3.56
N ASN A 322 12.00 29.37 -3.66
CA ASN A 322 11.52 28.55 -2.55
C ASN A 322 12.66 28.31 -1.54
N VAL A 323 12.30 28.00 -0.29
CA VAL A 323 13.23 27.72 0.83
C VAL A 323 14.31 26.70 0.47
N GLU A 324 13.94 25.50 0.00
CA GLU A 324 14.90 24.46 -0.40
C GLU A 324 15.83 24.96 -1.53
N THR A 325 15.34 25.82 -2.43
CA THR A 325 16.17 26.40 -3.50
C THR A 325 17.26 27.29 -2.93
N LEU A 326 16.94 28.14 -1.96
CA LEU A 326 17.88 29.08 -1.34
C LEU A 326 18.88 28.36 -0.44
N ALA A 327 18.44 27.34 0.30
CA ALA A 327 19.31 26.54 1.17
C ALA A 327 20.44 25.81 0.41
N ASN A 328 20.27 25.53 -0.89
CA ASN A 328 21.33 24.96 -1.72
C ASN A 328 22.44 25.97 -2.09
N VAL A 329 22.12 27.27 -2.15
CA VAL A 329 22.97 28.29 -2.79
C VAL A 329 24.33 28.43 -2.10
N GLY A 330 24.36 28.51 -0.77
CA GLY A 330 25.61 28.67 -0.01
C GLY A 330 26.62 27.55 -0.29
N GLN A 331 26.14 26.30 -0.29
CA GLN A 331 26.99 25.14 -0.56
C GLN A 331 27.44 25.07 -2.03
N ILE A 332 26.60 25.48 -2.98
CA ILE A 332 27.00 25.60 -4.39
C ILE A 332 28.12 26.63 -4.55
N MET A 333 28.02 27.80 -3.90
CA MET A 333 29.09 28.81 -3.96
C MET A 333 30.40 28.30 -3.35
N LEU A 334 30.31 27.61 -2.22
CA LEU A 334 31.48 27.09 -1.52
C LEU A 334 32.19 25.98 -2.32
N ARG A 335 31.45 24.94 -2.72
CA ARG A 335 32.00 23.71 -3.32
C ARG A 335 32.03 23.70 -4.86
N GLY A 336 31.32 24.64 -5.48
CA GLY A 336 31.24 24.82 -6.92
C GLY A 336 30.10 24.05 -7.62
N ALA A 337 29.74 24.53 -8.80
CA ALA A 337 28.69 24.02 -9.67
C ALA A 337 28.89 22.55 -10.07
N LYS A 338 30.15 22.14 -10.29
CA LYS A 338 30.50 20.75 -10.63
C LYS A 338 30.17 19.77 -9.50
N TRP A 339 30.38 20.17 -8.25
CA TRP A 339 30.00 19.36 -7.10
C TRP A 339 28.48 19.17 -7.03
N TYR A 340 27.70 20.20 -7.35
CA TYR A 340 26.24 20.11 -7.37
C TYR A 340 25.69 19.25 -8.52
N SER A 341 26.24 19.46 -9.72
CA SER A 341 25.82 18.78 -10.95
C SER A 341 26.38 17.36 -11.12
N SER A 342 27.28 16.92 -10.24
CA SER A 342 27.84 15.56 -10.27
C SER A 342 26.83 14.47 -9.93
N ILE A 343 25.68 14.85 -9.37
CA ILE A 343 24.58 13.95 -9.02
C ILE A 343 23.27 14.39 -9.70
N GLY A 344 22.30 13.49 -9.67
CA GLY A 344 21.04 13.67 -10.37
C GLY A 344 21.11 13.16 -11.81
N THR A 345 20.07 13.41 -12.59
CA THR A 345 20.00 13.01 -14.00
C THR A 345 20.65 14.06 -14.91
N GLU A 346 20.64 13.84 -16.23
CA GLU A 346 21.18 14.80 -17.19
C GLU A 346 20.51 16.18 -17.09
N LYS A 347 19.17 16.21 -16.94
CA LYS A 347 18.35 17.44 -16.91
C LYS A 347 17.87 17.86 -15.52
N SER A 348 18.00 16.97 -14.53
CA SER A 348 17.56 17.22 -13.15
C SER A 348 18.74 17.00 -12.21
N LYS A 349 19.51 18.07 -11.96
CA LYS A 349 20.72 18.04 -11.13
C LYS A 349 20.44 18.16 -9.63
N GLY A 350 21.39 17.66 -8.83
CA GLY A 350 21.36 17.75 -7.38
C GLY A 350 20.41 16.75 -6.71
N THR A 351 20.07 17.05 -5.46
CA THR A 351 19.11 16.30 -4.64
C THR A 351 17.72 16.93 -4.66
N LYS A 352 16.73 16.17 -4.20
CA LYS A 352 15.40 16.64 -3.83
C LYS A 352 15.04 16.12 -2.46
N VAL A 353 14.44 16.97 -1.63
CA VAL A 353 13.83 16.55 -0.37
C VAL A 353 12.37 16.15 -0.61
N PHE A 354 12.02 14.93 -0.22
CA PHE A 354 10.65 14.45 -0.21
C PHE A 354 10.11 14.38 1.22
N ALA A 355 8.87 14.85 1.40
CA ALA A 355 8.10 14.58 2.60
C ALA A 355 7.28 13.31 2.36
N LEU A 356 7.80 12.17 2.82
CA LEU A 356 7.23 10.85 2.62
C LEU A 356 6.15 10.59 3.68
N THR A 357 4.90 10.48 3.24
CA THR A 357 3.71 10.34 4.11
C THR A 357 2.71 9.34 3.54
N GLY A 358 1.57 9.15 4.22
CA GLY A 358 0.50 8.25 3.79
C GLY A 358 0.68 6.83 4.32
N ASP A 359 0.30 5.83 3.53
CA ASP A 359 0.36 4.41 3.90
C ASP A 359 1.79 3.84 3.74
N VAL A 360 2.73 4.33 4.55
CA VAL A 360 4.15 3.93 4.55
C VAL A 360 4.66 3.72 5.97
N ASN A 361 5.54 2.74 6.20
CA ASN A 361 6.03 2.41 7.55
C ASN A 361 6.88 3.55 8.16
N ASN A 362 7.81 4.09 7.37
CA ASN A 362 8.75 5.11 7.82
C ASN A 362 8.39 6.49 7.24
N VAL A 363 7.46 7.18 7.91
CA VAL A 363 7.09 8.58 7.60
C VAL A 363 8.21 9.54 7.99
N GLY A 364 8.56 10.48 7.10
CA GLY A 364 9.64 11.43 7.38
C GLY A 364 10.15 12.21 6.17
N LEU A 365 11.33 12.82 6.34
CA LEU A 365 12.05 13.54 5.29
C LEU A 365 13.10 12.65 4.63
N VAL A 366 13.03 12.56 3.31
CA VAL A 366 13.90 11.74 2.48
C VAL A 366 14.60 12.62 1.47
N GLU A 367 15.89 12.89 1.66
CA GLU A 367 16.70 13.61 0.67
C GLU A 367 17.49 12.62 -0.19
N VAL A 368 17.19 12.59 -1.48
CA VAL A 368 17.80 11.66 -2.44
C VAL A 368 18.23 12.39 -3.72
N PRO A 369 19.21 11.84 -4.46
CA PRO A 369 19.53 12.33 -5.79
C PRO A 369 18.32 12.31 -6.72
N MET A 370 18.20 13.32 -7.56
CA MET A 370 17.18 13.34 -8.62
C MET A 370 17.31 12.11 -9.53
N GLY A 371 16.19 11.47 -9.85
CA GLY A 371 16.16 10.24 -10.64
C GLY A 371 16.23 8.94 -9.82
N THR A 372 16.33 9.02 -8.49
CA THR A 372 16.11 7.86 -7.61
C THR A 372 14.76 7.21 -7.93
N LYS A 373 14.70 5.87 -8.01
CA LYS A 373 13.47 5.14 -8.34
C LYS A 373 12.42 5.32 -7.25
N LEU A 374 11.14 5.49 -7.64
CA LEU A 374 10.04 5.62 -6.69
C LEU A 374 9.98 4.45 -5.69
N GLY A 375 10.18 3.23 -6.17
CA GLY A 375 10.18 2.03 -5.34
C GLY A 375 11.31 2.00 -4.30
N THR A 376 12.46 2.61 -4.58
CA THR A 376 13.54 2.76 -3.59
C THR A 376 13.14 3.72 -2.48
N ILE A 377 12.50 4.86 -2.82
CA ILE A 377 11.99 5.81 -1.82
C ILE A 377 10.93 5.14 -0.95
N VAL A 378 9.98 4.41 -1.53
CA VAL A 378 8.85 3.83 -0.79
C VAL A 378 9.24 2.58 0.01
N TYR A 379 9.99 1.64 -0.58
CA TYR A 379 10.28 0.35 0.04
C TYR A 379 11.63 0.31 0.76
N ASP A 380 12.69 0.86 0.17
CA ASP A 380 14.04 0.75 0.75
C ASP A 380 14.25 1.80 1.86
N ILE A 381 13.75 3.03 1.65
CA ILE A 381 13.83 4.12 2.64
C ILE A 381 12.57 4.14 3.52
N GLY A 382 11.38 4.12 2.89
CA GLY A 382 10.09 4.15 3.56
C GLY A 382 9.70 2.86 4.29
N GLY A 383 10.45 1.77 4.13
CA GLY A 383 10.15 0.49 4.77
C GLY A 383 8.92 -0.23 4.22
N GLY A 384 8.36 0.22 3.08
CA GLY A 384 7.21 -0.40 2.44
C GLY A 384 5.87 -0.02 3.05
N ILE A 385 4.84 -0.81 2.76
CA ILE A 385 3.46 -0.52 3.12
C ILE A 385 3.09 -1.22 4.44
N PRO A 386 2.44 -0.51 5.39
CA PRO A 386 2.02 -1.08 6.66
C PRO A 386 1.17 -2.35 6.52
N LYS A 387 1.36 -3.29 7.46
CA LYS A 387 0.62 -4.56 7.55
C LYS A 387 0.74 -5.42 6.28
N GLY A 388 1.81 -5.28 5.49
CA GLY A 388 2.06 -6.07 4.29
C GLY A 388 1.08 -5.82 3.13
N LYS A 389 0.31 -4.73 3.17
CA LYS A 389 -0.67 -4.38 2.13
C LYS A 389 0.03 -4.02 0.82
N LYS A 390 -0.72 -4.00 -0.29
CA LYS A 390 -0.15 -3.66 -1.60
C LYS A 390 -0.12 -2.16 -1.84
N PHE A 391 0.98 -1.70 -2.46
CA PHE A 391 1.07 -0.36 -3.01
C PHE A 391 0.09 -0.20 -4.17
N LYS A 392 -0.69 0.88 -4.15
CA LYS A 392 -1.62 1.25 -5.23
C LYS A 392 -1.04 2.35 -6.10
N ALA A 393 -0.70 3.47 -5.46
CA ALA A 393 -0.12 4.64 -6.11
C ALA A 393 0.60 5.54 -5.12
N ALA A 394 1.48 6.40 -5.63
CA ALA A 394 2.01 7.54 -4.92
C ALA A 394 1.45 8.81 -5.55
N GLN A 395 0.85 9.69 -4.75
CA GLN A 395 0.53 11.03 -5.18
C GLN A 395 1.78 11.90 -5.02
N LEU A 396 2.09 12.64 -6.08
CA LEU A 396 3.20 13.60 -6.13
C LEU A 396 2.68 14.92 -6.69
N GLY A 397 3.12 16.01 -6.07
CA GLY A 397 2.82 17.36 -6.54
C GLY A 397 1.77 18.12 -5.72
N GLY A 398 1.47 17.67 -4.51
CA GLY A 398 0.41 18.25 -3.70
C GLY A 398 -0.98 18.01 -4.29
N PRO A 399 -2.02 18.75 -3.87
CA PRO A 399 -3.41 18.49 -4.21
C PRO A 399 -3.70 18.61 -5.71
N SER A 400 -2.95 19.47 -6.40
CA SER A 400 -3.04 19.63 -7.85
C SER A 400 -2.08 18.68 -8.63
N GLY A 401 -1.47 17.73 -7.91
CA GLY A 401 -0.58 16.71 -8.43
C GLY A 401 -1.31 15.53 -9.09
N GLY A 402 -0.56 14.48 -9.39
CA GLY A 402 -1.09 13.28 -10.03
C GLY A 402 -0.68 12.01 -9.30
N CYS A 403 -1.34 10.90 -9.66
CA CYS A 403 -1.05 9.59 -9.08
C CYS A 403 -0.12 8.76 -9.99
N ILE A 404 1.00 8.28 -9.44
CA ILE A 404 1.90 7.33 -10.09
C ILE A 404 1.56 5.91 -9.61
N PRO A 405 1.02 5.03 -10.46
CA PRO A 405 0.55 3.70 -10.08
C PRO A 405 1.67 2.65 -9.95
N VAL A 406 1.32 1.49 -9.39
CA VAL A 406 2.22 0.35 -9.12
C VAL A 406 3.14 -0.06 -10.29
N GLN A 407 2.67 -0.03 -11.54
CA GLN A 407 3.49 -0.39 -12.70
C GLN A 407 4.69 0.55 -12.94
N HIS A 408 4.73 1.71 -12.27
CA HIS A 408 5.77 2.72 -12.41
C HIS A 408 6.65 2.86 -11.17
N LEU A 409 6.69 1.86 -10.26
CA LEU A 409 7.62 1.84 -9.12
C LEU A 409 9.09 1.93 -9.54
N ASN A 410 9.45 1.43 -10.73
CA ASN A 410 10.83 1.54 -11.23
C ASN A 410 11.12 2.85 -11.96
N ALA A 411 10.14 3.76 -12.08
CA ALA A 411 10.35 5.02 -12.78
C ALA A 411 11.31 5.93 -11.98
N PRO A 412 12.32 6.54 -12.64
CA PRO A 412 13.15 7.55 -12.00
C PRO A 412 12.29 8.77 -11.63
N VAL A 413 12.44 9.26 -10.40
CA VAL A 413 11.73 10.46 -9.93
C VAL A 413 12.55 11.69 -10.31
N ASP A 414 12.37 12.17 -11.53
CA ASP A 414 12.88 13.44 -12.05
C ASP A 414 11.75 14.29 -12.64
N TYR A 415 12.01 15.57 -12.95
CA TYR A 415 10.95 16.47 -13.42
C TYR A 415 10.30 15.98 -14.73
N GLU A 416 11.09 15.47 -15.65
CA GLU A 416 10.62 15.08 -16.98
C GLU A 416 9.74 13.83 -16.91
N LYS A 417 10.19 12.80 -16.19
CA LYS A 417 9.48 11.52 -16.08
C LYS A 417 8.22 11.63 -15.25
N VAL A 418 8.22 12.42 -14.17
CA VAL A 418 7.04 12.65 -13.34
C VAL A 418 5.91 13.31 -14.15
N VAL A 419 6.24 14.29 -15.00
CA VAL A 419 5.28 14.95 -15.90
C VAL A 419 4.74 13.99 -16.96
N GLU A 420 5.58 13.14 -17.55
CA GLU A 420 5.15 12.10 -18.51
C GLU A 420 4.11 11.13 -17.91
N LEU A 421 4.24 10.84 -16.62
CA LEU A 421 3.33 9.99 -15.86
C LEU A 421 2.05 10.73 -15.40
N GLY A 422 1.88 12.00 -15.75
CA GLY A 422 0.69 12.79 -15.42
C GLY A 422 0.66 13.31 -13.98
N ALA A 423 1.80 13.35 -13.31
CA ALA A 423 1.99 14.00 -12.01
C ALA A 423 2.92 15.22 -12.16
N ILE A 424 3.20 15.93 -11.06
CA ILE A 424 4.19 17.01 -11.04
C ILE A 424 5.08 16.85 -9.81
N MET A 425 6.31 17.38 -9.85
CA MET A 425 7.23 17.27 -8.72
C MET A 425 6.70 18.00 -7.48
N GLY A 426 6.05 19.16 -7.68
CA GLY A 426 5.60 20.03 -6.59
C GLY A 426 6.71 20.44 -5.62
N SER A 427 6.30 20.83 -4.42
CA SER A 427 7.20 21.08 -3.28
C SER A 427 7.96 19.82 -2.84
N GLY A 428 7.53 18.62 -3.26
CA GLY A 428 8.14 17.33 -2.92
C GLY A 428 7.32 16.50 -1.92
N GLY A 429 6.06 16.88 -1.65
CA GLY A 429 5.13 16.01 -0.92
C GLY A 429 4.89 14.71 -1.69
N LEU A 430 5.12 13.57 -1.04
CA LEU A 430 4.95 12.23 -1.61
C LEU A 430 4.02 11.42 -0.69
N ILE A 431 2.76 11.31 -1.10
CA ILE A 431 1.73 10.60 -0.34
C ILE A 431 1.56 9.18 -0.90
N VAL A 432 1.97 8.18 -0.13
CA VAL A 432 1.82 6.77 -0.50
C VAL A 432 0.40 6.30 -0.20
N MET A 433 -0.19 5.55 -1.14
CA MET A 433 -1.52 4.95 -1.00
C MET A 433 -1.45 3.44 -1.19
N ASN A 434 -2.13 2.71 -0.32
CA ASN A 434 -2.30 1.26 -0.45
C ASN A 434 -3.61 0.89 -1.18
N GLU A 435 -3.86 -0.42 -1.31
CA GLU A 435 -5.05 -0.99 -1.95
C GLU A 435 -6.39 -0.70 -1.24
N ASP A 436 -6.37 -0.03 -0.08
CA ASP A 436 -7.55 0.38 0.67
C ASP A 436 -8.02 1.80 0.38
N LYS A 437 -7.32 2.54 -0.48
CA LYS A 437 -7.76 3.87 -0.92
C LYS A 437 -8.58 3.77 -2.19
N CYS A 438 -9.67 4.52 -2.29
CA CYS A 438 -10.45 4.63 -3.53
C CYS A 438 -9.86 5.74 -4.42
N ALA A 439 -9.58 5.43 -5.70
CA ALA A 439 -9.02 6.44 -6.61
C ALA A 439 -10.02 7.56 -6.92
N VAL A 440 -11.31 7.24 -7.00
CA VAL A 440 -12.39 8.19 -7.27
C VAL A 440 -12.57 9.16 -6.10
N ASP A 441 -12.63 8.63 -4.87
CA ASP A 441 -12.75 9.47 -3.67
C ASP A 441 -11.49 10.31 -3.43
N MET A 442 -10.30 9.77 -3.77
CA MET A 442 -9.06 10.55 -3.71
C MET A 442 -9.09 11.74 -4.69
N ALA A 443 -9.56 11.51 -5.92
CA ALA A 443 -9.75 12.58 -6.89
C ALA A 443 -10.78 13.62 -6.42
N ARG A 444 -11.88 13.16 -5.80
CA ARG A 444 -12.89 14.03 -5.17
C ARG A 444 -12.27 14.89 -4.06
N PHE A 445 -11.54 14.28 -3.13
CA PHE A 445 -10.89 14.96 -2.00
C PHE A 445 -9.93 16.05 -2.45
N PHE A 446 -9.05 15.76 -3.43
CA PHE A 446 -8.13 16.77 -3.94
C PHE A 446 -8.82 17.86 -4.77
N MET A 447 -9.89 17.52 -5.49
CA MET A 447 -10.70 18.51 -6.20
C MET A 447 -11.44 19.44 -5.23
N ASP A 448 -11.92 18.91 -4.10
CA ASP A 448 -12.53 19.67 -3.00
C ASP A 448 -11.55 20.71 -2.46
N PHE A 449 -10.33 20.27 -2.11
CA PHE A 449 -9.26 21.17 -1.68
C PHE A 449 -8.93 22.24 -2.74
N CYS A 450 -8.76 21.85 -4.02
CA CYS A 450 -8.45 22.82 -5.08
C CYS A 450 -9.58 23.83 -5.29
N GLN A 451 -10.82 23.43 -5.07
CA GLN A 451 -11.98 24.30 -5.17
C GLN A 451 -12.02 25.31 -4.01
N ASP A 452 -11.74 24.87 -2.79
CA ASP A 452 -11.70 25.73 -1.60
C ASP A 452 -10.56 26.76 -1.67
N GLU A 453 -9.42 26.36 -2.22
CA GLU A 453 -8.23 27.22 -2.36
C GLU A 453 -8.26 28.11 -3.63
N SER A 454 -9.33 28.06 -4.41
CA SER A 454 -9.50 28.90 -5.59
C SER A 454 -9.58 30.38 -5.20
N CYS A 455 -8.69 31.22 -5.75
CA CYS A 455 -8.78 32.68 -5.56
C CYS A 455 -10.05 33.31 -6.17
N GLY A 456 -10.82 32.56 -6.96
CA GLY A 456 -12.08 32.99 -7.57
C GLY A 456 -11.96 33.92 -8.78
N LYS A 457 -10.75 34.18 -9.29
CA LYS A 457 -10.51 35.18 -10.34
C LYS A 457 -10.92 34.73 -11.75
N CYS A 458 -10.63 33.49 -12.14
CA CYS A 458 -10.94 32.98 -13.48
C CYS A 458 -12.09 31.96 -13.43
N THR A 459 -13.06 32.11 -14.33
CA THR A 459 -14.21 31.21 -14.47
C THR A 459 -13.85 29.73 -14.54
N PRO A 460 -12.86 29.27 -15.35
CA PRO A 460 -12.51 27.85 -15.41
C PRO A 460 -12.12 27.27 -14.04
N CYS A 461 -11.35 27.99 -13.22
CA CYS A 461 -10.92 27.53 -11.90
C CYS A 461 -11.95 27.80 -10.79
N ARG A 462 -12.94 28.68 -10.99
CA ARG A 462 -13.95 28.98 -9.97
C ARG A 462 -15.18 28.09 -10.11
N GLU A 463 -15.66 27.94 -11.33
CA GLU A 463 -16.87 27.19 -11.66
C GLU A 463 -16.56 25.82 -12.23
N GLY A 464 -15.50 25.68 -13.04
CA GLY A 464 -15.16 24.42 -13.70
C GLY A 464 -14.79 23.33 -12.71
N THR A 465 -13.90 23.62 -11.76
CA THR A 465 -13.50 22.71 -10.68
C THR A 465 -14.67 22.34 -9.77
N LYS A 466 -15.57 23.28 -9.48
CA LYS A 466 -16.81 23.01 -8.73
C LYS A 466 -17.70 21.99 -9.45
N ARG A 467 -17.86 22.13 -10.77
CA ARG A 467 -18.64 21.17 -11.55
C ARG A 467 -17.97 19.79 -11.62
N MET A 468 -16.65 19.73 -11.70
CA MET A 468 -15.92 18.46 -11.60
C MET A 468 -16.14 17.80 -10.23
N LEU A 469 -16.09 18.58 -9.15
CA LEU A 469 -16.36 18.11 -7.80
C LEU A 469 -17.79 17.57 -7.64
N ASP A 470 -18.79 18.25 -8.19
CA ASP A 470 -20.18 17.79 -8.18
C ASP A 470 -20.32 16.41 -8.85
N ILE A 471 -19.67 16.20 -10.00
CA ILE A 471 -19.69 14.92 -10.72
C ILE A 471 -19.00 13.82 -9.89
N LEU A 472 -17.80 14.08 -9.38
CA LEU A 472 -17.07 13.12 -8.54
C LEU A 472 -17.85 12.75 -7.27
N THR A 473 -18.53 13.73 -6.68
CA THR A 473 -19.42 13.54 -5.52
C THR A 473 -20.63 12.69 -5.89
N ASN A 474 -21.21 12.87 -7.08
CA ASN A 474 -22.29 12.00 -7.54
C ASN A 474 -21.81 10.56 -7.75
N ILE A 475 -20.65 10.35 -8.38
CA ILE A 475 -20.08 9.01 -8.60
C ILE A 475 -19.82 8.31 -7.25
N THR A 476 -19.19 8.98 -6.29
CA THR A 476 -18.90 8.42 -4.96
C THR A 476 -20.18 8.14 -4.13
N HIS A 477 -21.27 8.85 -4.38
CA HIS A 477 -22.58 8.59 -3.77
C HIS A 477 -23.49 7.65 -4.58
N GLY A 478 -22.98 6.98 -5.63
CA GLY A 478 -23.77 6.06 -6.45
C GLY A 478 -24.81 6.72 -7.36
N LYS A 479 -24.69 8.02 -7.59
CA LYS A 479 -25.52 8.84 -8.49
C LYS A 479 -24.82 9.19 -9.80
N GLY A 480 -23.66 8.57 -10.07
CA GLY A 480 -22.93 8.74 -11.33
C GLY A 480 -23.70 8.18 -12.52
N LYS A 481 -23.38 8.68 -13.72
CA LYS A 481 -24.08 8.36 -14.97
C LYS A 481 -23.09 7.98 -16.07
N GLU A 482 -23.55 7.20 -17.04
CA GLU A 482 -22.80 6.98 -18.28
C GLU A 482 -22.49 8.33 -18.95
N GLY A 483 -21.26 8.53 -19.40
CA GLY A 483 -20.77 9.80 -19.95
C GLY A 483 -20.12 10.74 -18.94
N ASP A 484 -20.27 10.53 -17.63
CA ASP A 484 -19.65 11.40 -16.61
C ASP A 484 -18.11 11.37 -16.67
N ILE A 485 -17.52 10.21 -17.03
CA ILE A 485 -16.05 10.06 -17.14
C ILE A 485 -15.54 10.92 -18.30
N GLU A 486 -16.17 10.80 -19.47
CA GLU A 486 -15.80 11.54 -20.67
C GLU A 486 -16.00 13.05 -20.48
N LEU A 487 -17.08 13.45 -19.78
CA LEU A 487 -17.33 14.84 -19.42
C LEU A 487 -16.24 15.40 -18.49
N LEU A 488 -15.79 14.61 -17.49
CA LEU A 488 -14.67 15.00 -16.63
C LEU A 488 -13.38 15.20 -17.43
N GLU A 489 -13.08 14.32 -18.40
CA GLU A 489 -11.92 14.42 -19.29
C GLU A 489 -11.99 15.70 -20.15
N GLU A 490 -13.14 16.01 -20.75
CA GLU A 490 -13.35 17.21 -21.55
C GLU A 490 -13.20 18.50 -20.72
N MET A 491 -13.87 18.56 -19.57
CA MET A 491 -13.82 19.71 -18.67
C MET A 491 -12.41 19.95 -18.16
N ALA A 492 -11.68 18.90 -17.82
CA ALA A 492 -10.30 18.98 -17.37
C ALA A 492 -9.42 19.69 -18.40
N GLU A 493 -9.48 19.29 -19.68
CA GLU A 493 -8.70 19.94 -20.73
C GLU A 493 -9.04 21.43 -20.91
N VAL A 494 -10.33 21.79 -20.84
CA VAL A 494 -10.74 23.20 -20.91
C VAL A 494 -10.16 24.01 -19.74
N ILE A 495 -10.25 23.49 -18.51
CA ILE A 495 -9.74 24.17 -17.31
C ILE A 495 -8.23 24.36 -17.40
N LYS A 496 -7.49 23.30 -17.79
CA LYS A 496 -6.03 23.35 -17.93
C LYS A 496 -5.58 24.42 -18.92
N ASN A 497 -6.27 24.54 -20.04
CA ASN A 497 -5.90 25.48 -21.11
C ASN A 497 -6.36 26.92 -20.84
N ALA A 498 -7.45 27.13 -20.09
CA ALA A 498 -8.05 28.45 -19.89
C ALA A 498 -7.72 29.10 -18.52
N ALA A 499 -7.17 28.36 -17.56
CA ALA A 499 -6.83 28.90 -16.25
C ALA A 499 -5.63 29.86 -16.29
N LEU A 500 -5.72 30.94 -15.51
CA LEU A 500 -4.71 32.01 -15.49
C LEU A 500 -3.39 31.64 -14.79
N CYS A 501 -3.44 30.72 -13.82
CA CYS A 501 -2.31 30.42 -12.94
C CYS A 501 -2.11 28.91 -12.78
N GLY A 502 -0.96 28.54 -12.22
CA GLY A 502 -0.55 27.14 -12.06
C GLY A 502 -1.61 26.29 -11.34
N LEU A 503 -2.18 26.77 -10.24
CA LEU A 503 -3.20 26.04 -9.47
C LEU A 503 -4.38 25.60 -10.35
N GLY A 504 -4.99 26.53 -11.10
CA GLY A 504 -6.09 26.19 -11.99
C GLY A 504 -5.66 25.31 -13.16
N GLN A 505 -4.42 25.48 -13.65
CA GLN A 505 -3.86 24.68 -14.74
C GLN A 505 -3.53 23.24 -14.32
N THR A 506 -3.32 22.98 -13.03
CA THR A 506 -2.95 21.66 -12.51
C THR A 506 -4.06 21.01 -11.69
N ALA A 507 -5.06 21.75 -11.22
CA ALA A 507 -6.20 21.22 -10.44
C ALA A 507 -6.91 20.00 -11.07
N PRO A 508 -6.99 19.85 -12.42
CA PRO A 508 -7.56 18.65 -13.02
C PRO A 508 -6.65 17.40 -13.06
N ASN A 509 -5.35 17.52 -12.77
CA ASN A 509 -4.40 16.40 -12.80
C ASN A 509 -4.76 15.20 -11.90
N PRO A 510 -5.25 15.35 -10.64
CA PRO A 510 -5.63 14.19 -9.84
C PRO A 510 -6.79 13.41 -10.49
N VAL A 511 -7.71 14.11 -11.16
CA VAL A 511 -8.82 13.49 -11.89
C VAL A 511 -8.32 12.78 -13.15
N LEU A 512 -7.55 13.48 -14.00
CA LEU A 512 -7.03 12.90 -15.24
C LEU A 512 -6.11 11.69 -14.98
N SER A 513 -5.21 11.79 -14.00
CA SER A 513 -4.30 10.69 -13.67
C SER A 513 -5.05 9.48 -13.10
N THR A 514 -6.07 9.70 -12.26
CA THR A 514 -6.85 8.58 -11.72
C THR A 514 -7.78 7.96 -12.75
N ILE A 515 -8.36 8.73 -13.68
CA ILE A 515 -9.10 8.17 -14.82
C ILE A 515 -8.14 7.36 -15.71
N ARG A 516 -6.95 7.88 -16.03
CA ARG A 516 -5.95 7.20 -16.88
C ARG A 516 -5.56 5.83 -16.33
N TYR A 517 -5.33 5.71 -15.03
CA TYR A 517 -4.77 4.50 -14.42
C TYR A 517 -5.78 3.62 -13.68
N PHE A 518 -6.91 4.19 -13.26
CA PHE A 518 -7.92 3.52 -12.44
C PHE A 518 -9.35 3.69 -13.00
N ARG A 519 -9.51 3.86 -14.34
CA ARG A 519 -10.84 4.00 -15.00
C ARG A 519 -11.85 2.96 -14.54
N LYS A 520 -11.40 1.70 -14.35
CA LYS A 520 -12.26 0.61 -13.89
C LYS A 520 -12.96 0.93 -12.57
N GLU A 521 -12.31 1.64 -11.65
CA GLU A 521 -12.96 2.04 -10.39
C GLU A 521 -14.10 3.02 -10.65
N TYR A 522 -13.94 3.98 -11.57
CA TYR A 522 -15.04 4.87 -11.97
C TYR A 522 -16.20 4.08 -12.58
N GLU A 523 -15.91 3.17 -13.50
CA GLU A 523 -16.91 2.31 -14.13
C GLU A 523 -17.64 1.42 -13.12
N ASP A 524 -16.92 0.85 -12.14
CA ASP A 524 -17.52 0.05 -11.06
C ASP A 524 -18.42 0.89 -10.15
N HIS A 525 -18.08 2.16 -9.89
CA HIS A 525 -18.94 3.06 -9.11
C HIS A 525 -20.22 3.43 -9.88
N ILE A 526 -20.10 3.67 -11.19
CA ILE A 526 -21.22 4.10 -12.04
C ILE A 526 -22.16 2.93 -12.36
N ARG A 527 -21.60 1.79 -12.81
CA ARG A 527 -22.38 0.66 -13.33
C ARG A 527 -22.74 -0.38 -12.30
N ASN A 528 -21.81 -0.65 -11.38
CA ASN A 528 -21.95 -1.73 -10.41
C ASN A 528 -22.28 -1.20 -9.00
N HIS A 529 -22.38 0.11 -8.81
CA HIS A 529 -22.53 0.77 -7.51
C HIS A 529 -21.57 0.21 -6.46
N ARG A 530 -20.32 -0.06 -6.86
CA ARG A 530 -19.35 -0.82 -6.06
C ARG A 530 -18.02 -0.09 -5.90
N CYS A 531 -17.64 0.17 -4.64
CA CYS A 531 -16.31 0.68 -4.28
C CYS A 531 -15.41 -0.42 -3.73
N ALA A 532 -14.48 -0.97 -4.51
CA ALA A 532 -13.60 -2.06 -4.05
C ALA A 532 -12.79 -1.74 -2.78
N ALA A 533 -12.48 -0.46 -2.56
CA ALA A 533 -11.77 0.02 -1.39
C ALA A 533 -12.63 0.07 -0.11
N ALA A 534 -13.97 -0.02 -0.24
CA ALA A 534 -14.94 0.13 0.85
C ALA A 534 -14.87 1.47 1.60
N VAL A 535 -14.57 2.56 0.87
CA VAL A 535 -14.46 3.93 1.43
C VAL A 535 -15.75 4.72 1.20
N CYS A 536 -16.35 4.62 0.01
CA CYS A 536 -17.58 5.32 -0.36
C CYS A 536 -18.81 4.67 0.29
N SER A 537 -19.15 5.07 1.52
CA SER A 537 -20.17 4.43 2.36
C SER A 537 -21.56 4.35 1.73
N SER A 538 -21.95 5.29 0.86
CA SER A 538 -23.26 5.25 0.19
C SER A 538 -23.43 4.09 -0.80
N LEU A 539 -22.35 3.38 -1.13
CA LEU A 539 -22.35 2.26 -2.07
C LEU A 539 -22.53 0.90 -1.41
N PHE A 540 -22.57 0.81 -0.07
CA PHE A 540 -22.69 -0.46 0.63
C PHE A 540 -23.29 -0.32 2.02
N LYS A 541 -23.89 -1.39 2.54
CA LYS A 541 -24.45 -1.43 3.90
C LYS A 541 -23.36 -1.52 4.98
N SER A 542 -22.39 -2.42 4.82
CA SER A 542 -21.26 -2.56 5.72
C SER A 542 -20.00 -3.01 4.97
N PRO A 543 -18.78 -2.61 5.40
CA PRO A 543 -17.56 -2.97 4.71
C PRO A 543 -17.31 -4.48 4.64
N CYS A 544 -17.61 -5.21 5.72
CA CYS A 544 -17.37 -6.65 5.79
C CYS A 544 -18.27 -7.45 4.84
N GLN A 545 -19.54 -7.05 4.70
CA GLN A 545 -20.46 -7.62 3.71
C GLN A 545 -20.00 -7.29 2.29
N HIS A 546 -19.63 -6.03 2.06
CA HIS A 546 -19.24 -5.54 0.74
C HIS A 546 -18.01 -6.25 0.15
N THR A 547 -17.01 -6.53 0.98
CA THR A 547 -15.79 -7.21 0.53
C THR A 547 -15.96 -8.72 0.41
N CYS A 548 -17.02 -9.30 0.97
CA CYS A 548 -17.35 -10.70 0.80
C CYS A 548 -17.83 -10.95 -0.64
N PRO A 549 -17.19 -11.85 -1.43
CA PRO A 549 -17.62 -12.13 -2.80
C PRO A 549 -19.05 -12.68 -2.94
N ILE A 550 -19.66 -13.11 -1.84
CA ILE A 550 -21.03 -13.63 -1.77
C ILE A 550 -21.95 -12.74 -0.92
N GLU A 551 -21.50 -11.52 -0.59
CA GLU A 551 -22.28 -10.49 0.12
C GLU A 551 -23.00 -10.98 1.38
N MET A 552 -22.35 -11.86 2.13
CA MET A 552 -22.88 -12.45 3.36
C MET A 552 -23.21 -11.37 4.39
N ASP A 553 -24.39 -11.46 5.01
CA ASP A 553 -24.85 -10.50 6.03
C ASP A 553 -24.15 -10.74 7.38
N ILE A 554 -22.87 -10.36 7.40
CA ILE A 554 -21.95 -10.55 8.52
C ILE A 554 -22.40 -9.84 9.80
N PRO A 555 -22.80 -8.57 9.75
CA PRO A 555 -23.25 -7.89 10.96
C PRO A 555 -24.46 -8.57 11.60
N SER A 556 -25.42 -9.05 10.80
CA SER A 556 -26.63 -9.71 11.30
C SER A 556 -26.32 -11.00 12.05
N TYR A 557 -25.52 -11.92 11.50
CA TYR A 557 -25.24 -13.17 12.23
C TYR A 557 -24.33 -12.94 13.44
N ILE A 558 -23.46 -11.93 13.44
CA ILE A 558 -22.66 -11.57 14.62
C ILE A 558 -23.57 -11.02 15.73
N ALA A 559 -24.54 -10.17 15.38
CA ALA A 559 -25.54 -9.69 16.33
C ALA A 559 -26.37 -10.85 16.93
N LEU A 560 -26.68 -11.87 16.12
CA LEU A 560 -27.37 -13.07 16.59
C LEU A 560 -26.49 -13.96 17.49
N ILE A 561 -25.18 -14.04 17.26
CA ILE A 561 -24.24 -14.68 18.22
C ILE A 561 -24.27 -13.95 19.56
N ARG A 562 -24.18 -12.61 19.54
CA ARG A 562 -24.24 -11.78 20.76
C ARG A 562 -25.53 -11.99 21.54
N ALA A 563 -26.65 -12.21 20.83
CA ALA A 563 -27.95 -12.52 21.41
C ALA A 563 -28.19 -14.02 21.66
N GLU A 564 -27.17 -14.86 21.48
CA GLU A 564 -27.21 -16.30 21.70
C GLU A 564 -28.25 -17.07 20.85
N ARG A 565 -28.63 -16.50 19.70
CA ARG A 565 -29.58 -17.05 18.73
C ARG A 565 -28.85 -17.77 17.58
N PHE A 566 -28.14 -18.84 17.91
CA PHE A 566 -27.22 -19.51 16.98
C PHE A 566 -27.91 -20.19 15.79
N GLU A 567 -29.14 -20.71 15.96
CA GLU A 567 -29.91 -21.31 14.86
C GLU A 567 -30.30 -20.25 13.81
N ASP A 568 -30.77 -19.09 14.27
CA ASP A 568 -31.07 -17.96 13.39
C ASP A 568 -29.81 -17.45 12.69
N ALA A 569 -28.67 -17.41 13.41
CA ALA A 569 -27.39 -17.05 12.82
C ALA A 569 -27.01 -18.03 11.68
N TYR A 570 -27.26 -19.33 11.87
CA TYR A 570 -27.02 -20.35 10.84
C TYR A 570 -27.94 -20.14 9.62
N LYS A 571 -29.23 -19.86 9.84
CA LYS A 571 -30.16 -19.54 8.75
C LYS A 571 -29.68 -18.33 7.92
N VAL A 572 -29.18 -17.27 8.58
CA VAL A 572 -28.59 -16.11 7.89
C VAL A 572 -27.38 -16.51 7.04
N LEU A 573 -26.48 -17.36 7.55
CA LEU A 573 -25.32 -17.84 6.78
C LEU A 573 -25.73 -18.56 5.48
N LEU A 574 -26.78 -19.40 5.54
CA LEU A 574 -27.24 -20.20 4.40
C LEU A 574 -27.92 -19.39 3.28
N GLN A 575 -28.28 -18.13 3.53
CA GLN A 575 -28.93 -17.28 2.52
C GLN A 575 -28.04 -17.06 1.29
N THR A 576 -26.74 -16.87 1.52
CA THR A 576 -25.75 -16.67 0.44
C THR A 576 -24.61 -17.67 0.48
N ASN A 577 -24.40 -18.42 1.57
CA ASN A 577 -23.31 -19.39 1.63
C ASN A 577 -23.83 -20.84 1.59
N PRO A 578 -23.57 -21.60 0.51
CA PRO A 578 -23.85 -23.04 0.49
C PRO A 578 -22.88 -23.87 1.33
N PHE A 579 -21.73 -23.30 1.72
CA PHE A 579 -20.67 -24.01 2.45
C PHE A 579 -20.20 -23.25 3.71
N PRO A 580 -21.09 -22.89 4.65
CA PRO A 580 -20.71 -22.10 5.82
C PRO A 580 -19.67 -22.78 6.72
N SER A 581 -19.76 -24.10 6.89
CA SER A 581 -18.87 -24.88 7.77
C SER A 581 -17.48 -25.02 7.15
N VAL A 582 -17.41 -25.20 5.82
CA VAL A 582 -16.15 -25.12 5.06
C VAL A 582 -15.55 -23.71 5.16
N CYS A 583 -16.36 -22.67 4.94
CA CYS A 583 -15.90 -21.29 5.01
C CYS A 583 -15.48 -20.87 6.44
N GLY A 584 -15.93 -21.57 7.47
CA GLY A 584 -15.44 -21.40 8.84
C GLY A 584 -14.02 -21.93 9.06
N ARG A 585 -13.52 -22.79 8.16
CA ARG A 585 -12.23 -23.49 8.29
C ARG A 585 -11.18 -23.02 7.29
N VAL A 586 -11.57 -22.77 6.04
CA VAL A 586 -10.60 -22.55 4.94
C VAL A 586 -10.79 -21.23 4.18
N CYS A 587 -11.72 -20.37 4.60
CA CYS A 587 -11.89 -19.05 3.98
C CYS A 587 -10.70 -18.13 4.30
N ASP A 588 -10.28 -17.37 3.30
CA ASP A 588 -9.27 -16.31 3.35
C ASP A 588 -9.79 -14.99 3.95
N HIS A 589 -11.04 -14.98 4.44
CA HIS A 589 -11.60 -13.93 5.29
C HIS A 589 -11.42 -12.49 4.78
N LYS A 590 -11.64 -12.24 3.47
CA LYS A 590 -11.66 -10.88 2.86
C LYS A 590 -12.56 -9.87 3.59
N CYS A 591 -13.54 -10.34 4.34
CA CYS A 591 -14.40 -9.53 5.21
C CYS A 591 -13.65 -8.83 6.37
N GLN A 592 -12.53 -9.39 6.83
CA GLN A 592 -11.74 -8.85 7.93
C GLN A 592 -10.80 -7.73 7.47
N SER A 593 -10.34 -7.76 6.21
CA SER A 593 -9.32 -6.83 5.71
C SER A 593 -9.78 -5.36 5.69
N LYS A 594 -11.09 -5.11 5.60
CA LYS A 594 -11.71 -3.77 5.64
C LYS A 594 -12.63 -3.55 6.84
N CYS A 595 -12.51 -4.38 7.87
CA CYS A 595 -13.32 -4.20 9.08
C CYS A 595 -12.92 -2.89 9.78
N ARG A 596 -13.89 -1.98 10.02
CA ARG A 596 -13.62 -0.67 10.66
C ARG A 596 -13.02 -0.81 12.05
N ARG A 597 -13.29 -1.91 12.76
CA ARG A 597 -12.69 -2.22 14.05
C ARG A 597 -11.15 -2.26 13.97
N GLY A 598 -10.59 -2.72 12.85
CA GLY A 598 -9.14 -2.76 12.64
C GLY A 598 -8.43 -1.41 12.46
N ASN A 599 -9.18 -0.29 12.47
CA ASN A 599 -8.62 1.06 12.57
C ASN A 599 -8.44 1.52 14.03
N MET A 600 -9.09 0.84 14.97
CA MET A 600 -8.99 1.10 16.41
C MET A 600 -8.06 0.09 17.07
N ASP A 601 -8.32 -1.21 16.86
CA ASP A 601 -7.45 -2.31 17.30
C ASP A 601 -7.29 -3.37 16.20
N GLU A 602 -7.78 -4.60 16.41
CA GLU A 602 -7.73 -5.70 15.46
C GLU A 602 -9.12 -6.01 14.89
N SER A 603 -9.17 -6.54 13.66
CA SER A 603 -10.45 -6.91 13.04
C SER A 603 -11.25 -7.92 13.88
N ILE A 604 -12.53 -8.10 13.56
CA ILE A 604 -13.34 -9.18 14.14
C ILE A 604 -12.90 -10.52 13.56
N ALA A 605 -12.85 -11.59 14.36
CA ALA A 605 -12.53 -12.95 13.94
C ALA A 605 -13.72 -13.62 13.19
N ILE A 606 -14.15 -13.01 12.09
CA ILE A 606 -15.36 -13.37 11.33
C ILE A 606 -15.30 -14.81 10.83
N LYS A 607 -14.13 -15.30 10.39
CA LYS A 607 -13.93 -16.72 10.00
C LYS A 607 -14.34 -17.66 11.14
N PHE A 608 -13.86 -17.38 12.35
CA PHE A 608 -14.01 -18.24 13.52
C PHE A 608 -15.39 -18.13 14.15
N LEU A 609 -16.02 -16.95 14.15
CA LEU A 609 -17.42 -16.79 14.53
C LEU A 609 -18.36 -17.60 13.63
N LYS A 610 -18.08 -17.64 12.32
CA LYS A 610 -18.83 -18.48 11.38
C LYS A 610 -18.70 -19.96 11.74
N ARG A 611 -17.48 -20.42 12.01
CA ARG A 611 -17.22 -21.80 12.43
C ARG A 611 -17.94 -22.13 13.74
N PHE A 612 -17.89 -21.22 14.71
CA PHE A 612 -18.57 -21.39 15.99
C PHE A 612 -20.07 -21.64 15.80
N ILE A 613 -20.74 -20.87 14.93
CA ILE A 613 -22.15 -21.11 14.59
C ILE A 613 -22.34 -22.53 14.06
N THR A 614 -21.58 -22.92 13.02
CA THR A 614 -21.81 -24.21 12.35
C THR A 614 -21.45 -25.43 13.19
N ASP A 615 -20.53 -25.28 14.15
CA ASP A 615 -20.11 -26.37 15.04
C ASP A 615 -21.06 -26.53 16.24
N ASN A 616 -21.83 -25.50 16.63
CA ASN A 616 -22.64 -25.50 17.85
C ASN A 616 -24.16 -25.33 17.65
N ALA A 617 -24.61 -24.86 16.49
CA ALA A 617 -26.03 -24.73 16.17
C ALA A 617 -26.58 -25.98 15.47
N PRO A 618 -27.86 -26.33 15.67
CA PRO A 618 -28.48 -27.38 14.89
C PRO A 618 -28.50 -26.99 13.41
N ARG A 619 -28.02 -27.90 12.57
CA ARG A 619 -28.01 -27.68 11.12
C ARG A 619 -29.45 -27.61 10.57
N PRO A 620 -29.83 -26.52 9.87
CA PRO A 620 -31.17 -26.41 9.30
C PRO A 620 -31.46 -27.55 8.31
N LYS A 621 -32.67 -28.11 8.40
CA LYS A 621 -33.10 -29.20 7.52
C LYS A 621 -33.35 -28.66 6.10
N ILE A 622 -32.78 -29.33 5.11
CA ILE A 622 -32.99 -29.00 3.69
C ILE A 622 -34.07 -29.91 3.10
N GLU A 623 -35.05 -29.31 2.43
CA GLU A 623 -36.15 -30.02 1.75
C GLU A 623 -35.95 -30.02 0.24
N ALA A 624 -36.40 -31.08 -0.41
CA ALA A 624 -36.35 -31.19 -1.87
C ALA A 624 -37.21 -30.11 -2.53
N VAL A 625 -36.68 -29.45 -3.56
CA VAL A 625 -37.42 -28.46 -4.33
C VAL A 625 -38.03 -29.09 -5.58
N PRO A 626 -39.28 -28.74 -5.94
CA PRO A 626 -39.91 -29.28 -7.14
C PRO A 626 -39.26 -28.73 -8.41
N VAL A 627 -39.07 -29.59 -9.40
CA VAL A 627 -38.70 -29.16 -10.76
C VAL A 627 -39.92 -28.52 -11.40
N THR A 628 -39.89 -27.20 -11.57
CA THR A 628 -40.97 -26.40 -12.16
C THR A 628 -40.63 -25.85 -13.55
N ARG A 629 -39.35 -25.96 -13.95
CA ARG A 629 -38.83 -25.49 -15.23
C ARG A 629 -38.64 -26.65 -16.20
N LYS A 630 -38.83 -26.40 -17.50
CA LYS A 630 -38.69 -27.43 -18.55
C LYS A 630 -37.23 -27.63 -18.96
N GLU A 631 -36.43 -26.57 -18.87
CA GLU A 631 -35.04 -26.54 -19.26
C GLU A 631 -34.18 -27.39 -18.31
N LYS A 632 -33.26 -28.15 -18.89
CA LYS A 632 -32.32 -29.01 -18.17
C LYS A 632 -30.91 -28.44 -18.27
N ILE A 633 -30.22 -28.41 -17.13
CA ILE A 633 -28.91 -27.78 -17.02
C ILE A 633 -27.87 -28.84 -16.63
N ALA A 634 -26.79 -28.92 -17.41
CA ALA A 634 -25.62 -29.70 -17.06
C ALA A 634 -24.56 -28.80 -16.41
N VAL A 635 -23.98 -29.25 -15.31
CA VAL A 635 -22.82 -28.61 -14.68
C VAL A 635 -21.62 -29.56 -14.76
N VAL A 636 -20.50 -29.09 -15.31
CA VAL A 636 -19.28 -29.90 -15.46
C VAL A 636 -18.26 -29.45 -14.41
N GLY A 637 -18.01 -30.30 -13.42
CA GLY A 637 -17.16 -30.06 -12.26
C GLY A 637 -17.97 -29.91 -10.97
N ALA A 638 -17.72 -30.76 -9.97
CA ALA A 638 -18.39 -30.70 -8.67
C ALA A 638 -17.55 -29.94 -7.62
N GLY A 639 -16.88 -28.87 -8.02
CA GLY A 639 -16.20 -27.94 -7.11
C GLY A 639 -17.14 -26.89 -6.50
N PRO A 640 -16.62 -25.95 -5.69
CA PRO A 640 -17.43 -24.90 -5.04
C PRO A 640 -18.29 -24.10 -6.02
N ALA A 641 -17.72 -23.68 -7.17
CA ALA A 641 -18.45 -22.93 -8.20
C ALA A 641 -19.58 -23.75 -8.82
N GLY A 642 -19.30 -24.98 -9.25
CA GLY A 642 -20.29 -25.86 -9.88
C GLY A 642 -21.43 -26.26 -8.93
N LEU A 643 -21.11 -26.65 -7.70
CA LEU A 643 -22.10 -27.03 -6.70
C LEU A 643 -22.96 -25.85 -6.26
N THR A 644 -22.39 -24.65 -6.14
CA THR A 644 -23.14 -23.42 -5.83
C THR A 644 -24.12 -23.08 -6.96
N ALA A 645 -23.65 -23.09 -8.21
CA ALA A 645 -24.52 -22.86 -9.35
C ALA A 645 -25.66 -23.90 -9.41
N ALA A 646 -25.35 -25.17 -9.16
CA ALA A 646 -26.33 -26.24 -9.18
C ALA A 646 -27.40 -26.08 -8.09
N ARG A 647 -27.00 -25.72 -6.86
CA ARG A 647 -27.91 -25.37 -5.77
C ARG A 647 -28.85 -24.24 -6.17
N ASP A 648 -28.28 -23.12 -6.62
CA ASP A 648 -29.06 -21.91 -6.89
C ASP A 648 -30.01 -22.07 -8.07
N LEU A 649 -29.63 -22.84 -9.09
CA LEU A 649 -30.50 -23.20 -10.20
C LEU A 649 -31.60 -24.19 -9.78
N ALA A 650 -31.29 -25.16 -8.91
CA ALA A 650 -32.31 -26.05 -8.35
C ALA A 650 -33.36 -25.27 -7.56
N LEU A 651 -32.94 -24.31 -6.72
CA LEU A 651 -33.84 -23.41 -5.97
C LEU A 651 -34.75 -22.57 -6.89
N ARG A 652 -34.32 -22.30 -8.13
CA ARG A 652 -35.12 -21.61 -9.17
C ARG A 652 -36.05 -22.55 -9.95
N GLY A 653 -36.03 -23.84 -9.63
CA GLY A 653 -36.91 -24.87 -10.19
C GLY A 653 -36.34 -25.64 -11.38
N TYR A 654 -35.05 -25.48 -11.71
CA TYR A 654 -34.41 -26.21 -12.82
C TYR A 654 -34.02 -27.63 -12.43
N LYS A 655 -34.07 -28.55 -13.40
CA LYS A 655 -33.45 -29.86 -13.24
C LYS A 655 -31.96 -29.76 -13.55
N VAL A 656 -31.12 -29.99 -12.55
CA VAL A 656 -29.67 -29.86 -12.67
C VAL A 656 -28.97 -31.21 -12.47
N THR A 657 -28.06 -31.55 -13.38
CA THR A 657 -27.15 -32.69 -13.25
C THR A 657 -25.70 -32.20 -13.25
N VAL A 658 -24.96 -32.53 -12.19
CA VAL A 658 -23.54 -32.25 -12.03
C VAL A 658 -22.72 -33.47 -12.44
N PHE A 659 -21.71 -33.28 -13.28
CA PHE A 659 -20.77 -34.31 -13.73
C PHE A 659 -19.40 -34.09 -13.09
N GLU A 660 -18.89 -35.12 -12.40
CA GLU A 660 -17.60 -35.13 -11.73
C GLU A 660 -16.76 -36.30 -12.23
N GLU A 661 -15.54 -36.02 -12.67
CA GLU A 661 -14.61 -37.04 -13.18
C GLU A 661 -14.15 -37.97 -12.06
N LEU A 662 -14.02 -37.47 -10.84
CA LEU A 662 -13.51 -38.22 -9.69
C LEU A 662 -14.62 -38.94 -8.91
N ASN A 663 -14.21 -39.79 -7.97
CA ASN A 663 -15.10 -40.63 -7.18
C ASN A 663 -15.77 -39.90 -5.99
N LYS A 664 -15.52 -38.60 -5.81
CA LYS A 664 -16.14 -37.74 -4.78
C LYS A 664 -16.34 -36.32 -5.32
N ALA A 665 -17.45 -35.71 -4.91
CA ALA A 665 -17.74 -34.30 -5.15
C ALA A 665 -17.01 -33.40 -4.13
N GLY A 666 -16.87 -32.12 -4.45
CA GLY A 666 -16.20 -31.09 -3.65
C GLY A 666 -14.97 -30.48 -4.34
N GLY A 667 -14.52 -31.05 -5.46
CA GLY A 667 -13.40 -30.53 -6.24
C GLY A 667 -12.15 -30.31 -5.39
N MET A 668 -11.50 -29.15 -5.54
CA MET A 668 -10.28 -28.82 -4.79
C MET A 668 -10.46 -28.76 -3.26
N LEU A 669 -11.69 -28.65 -2.73
CA LEU A 669 -11.93 -28.77 -1.29
C LEU A 669 -11.61 -30.17 -0.76
N VAL A 670 -11.95 -31.22 -1.53
CA VAL A 670 -11.59 -32.60 -1.17
C VAL A 670 -10.15 -32.90 -1.58
N TRP A 671 -9.79 -32.51 -2.80
CA TRP A 671 -8.57 -33.01 -3.43
C TRP A 671 -7.33 -32.19 -3.14
N GLY A 672 -7.49 -30.88 -2.88
CA GLY A 672 -6.39 -29.96 -2.61
C GLY A 672 -6.17 -29.62 -1.13
N ILE A 673 -7.19 -29.77 -0.27
CA ILE A 673 -7.10 -29.40 1.15
C ILE A 673 -7.01 -30.66 2.01
N PRO A 674 -5.99 -30.81 2.88
CA PRO A 674 -5.87 -31.95 3.80
C PRO A 674 -6.98 -32.01 4.87
N ALA A 675 -7.28 -33.22 5.37
CA ALA A 675 -8.36 -33.46 6.33
C ALA A 675 -8.18 -32.75 7.69
N TYR A 676 -6.93 -32.47 8.10
CA TYR A 676 -6.65 -31.74 9.35
C TYR A 676 -7.05 -30.25 9.30
N ARG A 677 -7.28 -29.69 8.10
CA ARG A 677 -7.84 -28.34 7.89
C ARG A 677 -9.32 -28.39 7.52
N LEU A 678 -9.71 -29.37 6.71
CA LEU A 678 -11.09 -29.56 6.28
C LEU A 678 -11.53 -31.01 6.44
N PRO A 679 -12.16 -31.37 7.58
CA PRO A 679 -12.67 -32.71 7.81
C PRO A 679 -13.66 -33.15 6.73
N ARG A 680 -13.56 -34.41 6.29
CA ARG A 680 -14.32 -34.92 5.13
C ARG A 680 -15.81 -35.01 5.40
N ASN A 681 -16.19 -35.40 6.61
CA ASN A 681 -17.59 -35.49 7.04
C ASN A 681 -18.29 -34.12 7.05
N ILE A 682 -17.57 -33.04 7.38
CA ILE A 682 -18.11 -31.68 7.37
C ILE A 682 -18.49 -31.25 5.95
N LEU A 683 -17.55 -31.42 5.01
CA LEU A 683 -17.80 -31.11 3.61
C LEU A 683 -18.87 -32.01 2.98
N GLU A 684 -18.83 -33.31 3.28
CA GLU A 684 -19.81 -34.27 2.74
C GLU A 684 -21.23 -33.92 3.16
N GLY A 685 -21.44 -33.53 4.43
CA GLY A 685 -22.74 -33.04 4.86
C GLY A 685 -23.25 -31.84 4.06
N GLU A 686 -22.40 -30.86 3.71
CA GLU A 686 -22.78 -29.69 2.88
C GLU A 686 -23.06 -30.05 1.42
N ILE A 687 -22.40 -31.09 0.90
CA ILE A 687 -22.73 -31.64 -0.41
C ILE A 687 -24.05 -32.41 -0.36
N ASP A 688 -24.33 -33.13 0.73
CA ASP A 688 -25.58 -33.86 0.91
C ASP A 688 -26.79 -32.95 1.01
N ASP A 689 -26.66 -31.76 1.61
CA ASP A 689 -27.69 -30.72 1.56
C ASP A 689 -28.03 -30.31 0.12
N ILE A 690 -27.03 -30.18 -0.75
CA ILE A 690 -27.23 -29.87 -2.16
C ILE A 690 -27.92 -31.02 -2.89
N ARG A 691 -27.57 -32.28 -2.58
CA ARG A 691 -28.27 -33.46 -3.09
C ARG A 691 -29.72 -33.51 -2.62
N ALA A 692 -29.97 -33.16 -1.36
CA ALA A 692 -31.30 -33.16 -0.75
C ALA A 692 -32.27 -32.19 -1.44
N LEU A 693 -31.77 -31.11 -2.04
CA LEU A 693 -32.56 -30.21 -2.90
C LEU A 693 -33.08 -30.88 -4.19
N GLY A 694 -32.51 -32.01 -4.61
CA GLY A 694 -32.84 -32.70 -5.85
C GLY A 694 -31.80 -32.55 -6.97
N VAL A 695 -30.60 -32.04 -6.66
CA VAL A 695 -29.47 -31.99 -7.61
C VAL A 695 -28.90 -33.39 -7.80
N GLU A 696 -28.82 -33.85 -9.05
CA GLU A 696 -28.21 -35.13 -9.39
C GLU A 696 -26.70 -34.97 -9.57
N ILE A 697 -25.87 -35.69 -8.79
CA ILE A 697 -24.41 -35.64 -8.91
C ILE A 697 -23.89 -36.98 -9.43
N LYS A 698 -23.35 -36.99 -10.65
CA LYS A 698 -22.75 -38.16 -11.32
C LYS A 698 -21.23 -38.16 -11.15
N LEU A 699 -20.75 -39.05 -10.29
CA LEU A 699 -19.33 -39.28 -10.03
C LEU A 699 -18.72 -40.23 -11.07
N ASN A 700 -17.39 -40.28 -11.15
CA ASN A 700 -16.64 -41.10 -12.11
C ASN A 700 -17.08 -40.91 -13.58
N THR A 701 -17.47 -39.70 -13.95
CA THR A 701 -17.99 -39.38 -15.28
C THR A 701 -17.23 -38.21 -15.90
N ARG A 702 -16.27 -38.51 -16.78
CA ARG A 702 -15.49 -37.49 -17.50
C ARG A 702 -16.19 -37.06 -18.78
N VAL A 703 -16.59 -35.78 -18.85
CA VAL A 703 -17.13 -35.18 -20.07
C VAL A 703 -16.07 -35.16 -21.17
N GLY A 704 -16.46 -35.51 -22.39
CA GLY A 704 -15.58 -35.73 -23.54
C GLY A 704 -15.05 -37.16 -23.67
N LYS A 705 -15.19 -38.01 -22.64
CA LYS A 705 -14.79 -39.43 -22.66
C LYS A 705 -15.94 -40.38 -22.35
N ASP A 706 -16.51 -40.28 -21.14
CA ASP A 706 -17.59 -41.17 -20.68
C ASP A 706 -18.97 -40.67 -21.14
N ILE A 707 -19.12 -39.35 -21.29
CA ILE A 707 -20.23 -38.69 -21.97
C ILE A 707 -19.69 -37.72 -23.01
N THR A 708 -20.14 -37.84 -24.26
CA THR A 708 -19.69 -36.94 -25.34
C THR A 708 -20.40 -35.58 -25.27
N PHE A 709 -19.76 -34.51 -25.76
CA PHE A 709 -20.40 -33.19 -25.87
C PHE A 709 -21.68 -33.23 -26.71
N ALA A 710 -21.70 -33.99 -27.80
CA ALA A 710 -22.92 -34.17 -28.61
C ALA A 710 -24.08 -34.81 -27.83
N LYS A 711 -23.79 -35.74 -26.91
CA LYS A 711 -24.82 -36.31 -26.03
C LYS A 711 -25.24 -35.30 -24.97
N LEU A 712 -24.29 -34.53 -24.41
CA LEU A 712 -24.57 -33.48 -23.45
C LEU A 712 -25.52 -32.41 -24.05
N GLU A 713 -25.25 -31.94 -25.26
CA GLU A 713 -26.08 -30.95 -25.99
C GLU A 713 -27.45 -31.49 -26.43
N LYS A 714 -27.61 -32.82 -26.47
CA LYS A 714 -28.88 -33.48 -26.75
C LYS A 714 -29.73 -33.63 -25.49
N ASP A 715 -29.09 -33.96 -24.37
CA ASP A 715 -29.78 -34.29 -23.12
C ASP A 715 -30.06 -33.04 -22.26
N PHE A 716 -29.32 -31.94 -22.48
CA PHE A 716 -29.38 -30.69 -21.73
C PHE A 716 -29.46 -29.46 -22.64
N ASP A 717 -30.17 -28.44 -22.20
CA ASP A 717 -30.37 -27.19 -22.95
C ASP A 717 -29.20 -26.22 -22.75
N PHE A 718 -28.64 -26.19 -21.53
CA PHE A 718 -27.53 -25.32 -21.14
C PHE A 718 -26.46 -26.09 -20.38
N VAL A 719 -25.21 -25.65 -20.55
CA VAL A 719 -24.03 -26.28 -19.93
C VAL A 719 -23.20 -25.22 -19.19
N TYR A 720 -22.88 -25.48 -17.93
CA TYR A 720 -21.95 -24.69 -17.14
C TYR A 720 -20.63 -25.44 -16.94
N LEU A 721 -19.51 -24.82 -17.33
CA LEU A 721 -18.16 -25.36 -17.25
C LEU A 721 -17.44 -24.78 -16.02
N ALA A 722 -17.29 -25.59 -14.98
CA ALA A 722 -16.72 -25.22 -13.67
C ALA A 722 -15.66 -26.23 -13.19
N THR A 723 -14.74 -26.61 -14.09
CA THR A 723 -13.73 -27.66 -13.88
C THR A 723 -12.60 -27.29 -12.92
N GLY A 724 -12.43 -25.99 -12.61
CA GLY A 724 -11.42 -25.48 -11.71
C GLY A 724 -9.97 -25.66 -12.19
N ALA A 725 -9.01 -25.11 -11.44
CA ALA A 725 -7.58 -25.27 -11.72
C ALA A 725 -7.01 -26.44 -10.89
N HIS A 726 -6.86 -27.60 -11.51
CA HIS A 726 -6.54 -28.85 -10.80
C HIS A 726 -5.28 -29.57 -11.33
N LYS A 727 -4.45 -28.88 -12.12
CA LYS A 727 -3.13 -29.35 -12.58
C LYS A 727 -2.03 -28.44 -12.06
N SER A 728 -0.89 -29.00 -11.66
CA SER A 728 0.28 -28.18 -11.29
C SER A 728 0.98 -27.61 -12.52
N GLN A 729 1.49 -26.39 -12.41
CA GLN A 729 2.43 -25.85 -13.39
C GLN A 729 3.77 -26.58 -13.34
N LYS A 730 4.39 -26.76 -14.51
CA LYS A 730 5.75 -27.32 -14.62
C LYS A 730 6.80 -26.26 -14.29
N MET A 731 7.85 -26.66 -13.57
CA MET A 731 9.04 -25.86 -13.24
C MET A 731 9.88 -25.56 -14.48
N GLY A 732 9.88 -26.45 -15.47
CA GLY A 732 10.66 -26.29 -16.70
C GLY A 732 12.15 -26.54 -16.51
N VAL A 733 12.53 -27.35 -15.50
CA VAL A 733 13.92 -27.71 -15.21
C VAL A 733 14.22 -29.15 -15.67
N THR A 734 15.47 -29.40 -16.04
CA THR A 734 15.91 -30.76 -16.40
C THR A 734 15.71 -31.72 -15.23
N GLY A 735 15.15 -32.91 -15.49
CA GLY A 735 14.90 -33.95 -14.49
C GLY A 735 13.54 -33.85 -13.77
N GLU A 736 12.67 -32.92 -14.17
CA GLU A 736 11.34 -32.75 -13.57
C GLU A 736 10.40 -33.96 -13.75
N ASP A 737 10.58 -34.77 -14.81
CA ASP A 737 9.76 -35.97 -15.04
C ASP A 737 10.33 -37.25 -14.35
N LEU A 738 11.34 -37.12 -13.47
CA LEU A 738 11.91 -38.26 -12.72
C LEU A 738 10.91 -38.83 -11.71
N LYS A 739 11.06 -40.12 -11.35
CA LYS A 739 10.27 -40.72 -10.27
C LYS A 739 10.54 -40.00 -8.93
N ASN A 740 9.50 -39.86 -8.11
CA ASN A 740 9.47 -39.10 -6.86
C ASN A 740 9.60 -37.57 -7.02
N VAL A 741 9.39 -37.04 -8.22
CA VAL A 741 9.06 -35.63 -8.44
C VAL A 741 7.56 -35.53 -8.65
N PHE A 742 6.89 -34.73 -7.82
CA PHE A 742 5.43 -34.57 -7.84
C PHE A 742 5.07 -33.11 -8.10
N GLY A 743 3.98 -32.87 -8.81
CA GLY A 743 3.29 -31.57 -8.72
C GLY A 743 2.53 -31.47 -7.39
N GLY A 744 2.42 -30.25 -6.84
CA GLY A 744 1.79 -30.01 -5.54
C GLY A 744 0.34 -30.49 -5.47
N VAL A 745 -0.46 -30.17 -6.49
CA VAL A 745 -1.87 -30.59 -6.57
C VAL A 745 -1.98 -32.10 -6.73
N GLU A 746 -1.12 -32.70 -7.57
CA GLU A 746 -1.13 -34.13 -7.83
C GLU A 746 -0.73 -34.92 -6.58
N PHE A 747 0.26 -34.43 -5.81
CA PHE A 747 0.65 -35.02 -4.53
C PHE A 747 -0.50 -34.97 -3.51
N LEU A 748 -1.10 -33.79 -3.30
CA LEU A 748 -2.20 -33.62 -2.36
C LEU A 748 -3.42 -34.45 -2.75
N ARG A 749 -3.77 -34.49 -4.05
CA ARG A 749 -4.86 -35.32 -4.56
C ARG A 749 -4.58 -36.80 -4.35
N ASP A 750 -3.36 -37.27 -4.65
CA ASP A 750 -2.99 -38.67 -4.45
C ASP A 750 -2.99 -39.07 -2.98
N PHE A 751 -2.51 -38.18 -2.09
CA PHE A 751 -2.59 -38.34 -0.65
C PHE A 751 -4.03 -38.46 -0.19
N ASN A 752 -4.89 -37.48 -0.51
CA ASN A 752 -6.29 -37.46 -0.09
C ASN A 752 -7.11 -38.65 -0.63
N ASN A 753 -6.75 -39.19 -1.80
CA ASN A 753 -7.39 -40.37 -2.36
C ASN A 753 -6.86 -41.70 -1.78
N ASN A 754 -5.65 -41.71 -1.22
CA ASN A 754 -4.98 -42.93 -0.76
C ASN A 754 -4.37 -42.78 0.64
N GLU A 755 -5.01 -42.01 1.52
CA GLU A 755 -4.46 -41.62 2.82
C GLU A 755 -3.99 -42.84 3.62
N ASP A 756 -4.82 -43.88 3.71
CA ASP A 756 -4.47 -45.16 4.36
C ASP A 756 -3.20 -45.82 3.81
N LYS A 757 -2.95 -45.72 2.50
CA LYS A 757 -1.76 -46.33 1.87
C LYS A 757 -0.51 -45.54 2.23
N TRP A 758 -0.61 -44.22 2.34
CA TRP A 758 0.48 -43.36 2.80
C TRP A 758 0.77 -43.60 4.27
N LEU A 759 -0.26 -43.66 5.12
CA LEU A 759 -0.12 -43.90 6.56
C LEU A 759 0.44 -45.31 6.88
N LYS A 760 0.09 -46.32 6.09
CA LYS A 760 0.63 -47.69 6.21
C LYS A 760 2.03 -47.85 5.59
N GLY A 761 2.62 -46.78 5.05
CA GLY A 761 3.96 -46.81 4.42
C GLY A 761 4.02 -47.54 3.08
N GLN A 762 2.87 -47.83 2.44
CA GLN A 762 2.82 -48.46 1.11
C GLN A 762 3.22 -47.47 0.00
N LYS A 763 3.09 -46.17 0.28
CA LYS A 763 3.66 -45.07 -0.51
C LYS A 763 4.60 -44.28 0.38
N THR A 764 5.73 -43.83 -0.15
CA THR A 764 6.76 -43.11 0.63
C THR A 764 7.47 -42.03 -0.19
N LEU A 765 7.76 -40.92 0.48
CA LEU A 765 8.60 -39.83 -0.05
C LEU A 765 10.09 -40.03 0.24
N GLY A 766 10.48 -41.09 0.96
CA GLY A 766 11.83 -41.26 1.50
C GLY A 766 12.01 -40.55 2.83
N LYS A 767 13.20 -39.99 3.12
CA LYS A 767 13.48 -39.27 4.36
C LYS A 767 13.48 -37.75 4.14
N LYS A 768 14.17 -37.26 3.12
CA LYS A 768 14.37 -35.83 2.84
C LYS A 768 13.50 -35.35 1.68
N VAL A 769 12.63 -34.38 1.95
CA VAL A 769 11.68 -33.84 0.98
C VAL A 769 11.91 -32.35 0.79
N VAL A 770 11.95 -31.92 -0.47
CA VAL A 770 11.96 -30.50 -0.82
C VAL A 770 10.63 -30.11 -1.44
N VAL A 771 10.04 -29.03 -0.93
CA VAL A 771 8.86 -28.40 -1.53
C VAL A 771 9.26 -27.09 -2.17
N ILE A 772 8.83 -26.85 -3.41
CA ILE A 772 9.19 -25.64 -4.16
C ILE A 772 7.93 -24.80 -4.31
N GLY A 773 7.94 -23.58 -3.77
CA GLY A 773 6.79 -22.68 -3.77
C GLY A 773 6.56 -22.02 -2.41
N GLY A 774 5.61 -21.08 -2.36
CA GLY A 774 5.27 -20.37 -1.13
C GLY A 774 3.79 -20.05 -0.96
N GLY A 775 2.92 -20.63 -1.80
CA GLY A 775 1.47 -20.50 -1.67
C GLY A 775 0.87 -21.54 -0.72
N ASN A 776 -0.43 -21.44 -0.44
CA ASN A 776 -1.13 -22.35 0.49
C ASN A 776 -0.92 -23.83 0.14
N SER A 777 -0.98 -24.23 -1.13
CA SER A 777 -0.72 -25.62 -1.54
C SER A 777 0.71 -26.10 -1.25
N ALA A 778 1.70 -25.19 -1.26
CA ALA A 778 3.06 -25.53 -0.89
C ALA A 778 3.17 -25.79 0.62
N ILE A 779 2.54 -24.94 1.43
CA ILE A 779 2.47 -25.13 2.88
C ILE A 779 1.71 -26.42 3.23
N ASP A 780 0.54 -26.65 2.63
CA ASP A 780 -0.25 -27.87 2.84
C ASP A 780 0.56 -29.12 2.48
N ALA A 781 1.23 -29.13 1.32
CA ALA A 781 2.06 -30.25 0.90
C ALA A 781 3.25 -30.49 1.84
N ALA A 782 3.90 -29.42 2.30
CA ALA A 782 5.00 -29.50 3.25
C ALA A 782 4.55 -30.07 4.60
N ARG A 783 3.42 -29.58 5.12
CA ARG A 783 2.82 -30.02 6.40
C ARG A 783 2.29 -31.45 6.33
N VAL A 784 1.77 -31.90 5.19
CA VAL A 784 1.42 -33.31 4.96
C VAL A 784 2.68 -34.18 4.94
N ALA A 785 3.73 -33.79 4.20
CA ALA A 785 4.98 -34.54 4.15
C ALA A 785 5.63 -34.65 5.55
N LEU A 786 5.64 -33.57 6.33
CA LEU A 786 6.14 -33.59 7.71
C LEU A 786 5.39 -34.62 8.57
N ARG A 787 4.06 -34.66 8.49
CA ARG A 787 3.21 -35.61 9.23
C ARG A 787 3.39 -37.05 8.80
N LEU A 788 3.86 -37.29 7.58
CA LEU A 788 4.29 -38.61 7.10
C LEU A 788 5.67 -39.03 7.63
N GLY A 789 6.33 -38.19 8.43
CA GLY A 789 7.62 -38.46 9.07
C GLY A 789 8.84 -37.96 8.30
N ASN A 790 8.66 -37.04 7.35
CA ASN A 790 9.73 -36.52 6.52
C ASN A 790 10.46 -35.31 7.13
N GLU A 791 11.75 -35.17 6.83
CA GLU A 791 12.49 -33.91 6.98
C GLU A 791 12.15 -33.03 5.78
N VAL A 792 11.48 -31.90 6.02
CA VAL A 792 10.94 -31.03 4.95
C VAL A 792 11.67 -29.70 4.90
N THR A 793 12.06 -29.29 3.69
CA THR A 793 12.56 -27.93 3.42
C THR A 793 11.76 -27.30 2.28
N ILE A 794 11.24 -26.10 2.52
CA ILE A 794 10.60 -25.28 1.49
C ILE A 794 11.67 -24.40 0.84
N LEU A 795 11.75 -24.41 -0.48
CA LEU A 795 12.59 -23.49 -1.25
C LEU A 795 11.71 -22.39 -1.85
N TYR A 796 11.98 -21.15 -1.46
CA TYR A 796 11.24 -19.99 -1.95
C TYR A 796 12.17 -18.96 -2.59
N ARG A 797 11.83 -18.52 -3.81
CA ARG A 797 12.69 -17.62 -4.60
C ARG A 797 12.69 -16.16 -4.13
N ARG A 798 11.88 -15.80 -3.12
CA ARG A 798 11.74 -14.44 -2.55
C ARG A 798 11.83 -14.52 -1.02
N LEU A 799 11.52 -13.43 -0.31
CA LEU A 799 11.54 -13.32 1.15
C LEU A 799 10.24 -13.83 1.81
N ARG A 800 10.23 -13.98 3.14
CA ARG A 800 9.06 -14.44 3.92
C ARG A 800 7.80 -13.62 3.63
N GLN A 801 7.89 -12.30 3.73
CA GLN A 801 6.79 -11.35 3.48
C GLN A 801 6.17 -11.42 2.08
N ASP A 802 6.87 -12.05 1.14
CA ASP A 802 6.45 -12.21 -0.24
C ASP A 802 5.64 -13.50 -0.45
N MET A 803 5.56 -14.39 0.53
CA MET A 803 4.88 -15.68 0.40
C MET A 803 3.36 -15.48 0.23
N PRO A 804 2.73 -16.06 -0.82
CA PRO A 804 1.28 -15.94 -1.00
C PRO A 804 0.40 -16.73 -0.03
N ALA A 805 0.98 -17.61 0.79
CA ALA A 805 0.24 -18.36 1.80
C ALA A 805 -0.28 -17.44 2.91
N ALA A 806 -1.34 -17.87 3.59
CA ALA A 806 -1.87 -17.13 4.75
C ALA A 806 -0.82 -17.09 5.87
N GLU A 807 -0.70 -15.96 6.57
CA GLU A 807 0.34 -15.73 7.58
C GLU A 807 0.25 -16.77 8.71
N GLU A 808 -0.97 -17.12 9.14
CA GLU A 808 -1.21 -18.16 10.14
C GLU A 808 -0.69 -19.54 9.70
N GLU A 809 -0.75 -19.85 8.40
CA GLU A 809 -0.29 -21.13 7.86
C GLU A 809 1.25 -21.17 7.74
N ILE A 810 1.88 -20.05 7.40
CA ILE A 810 3.34 -19.92 7.37
C ILE A 810 3.88 -20.09 8.79
N LYS A 811 3.32 -19.35 9.75
CA LYS A 811 3.69 -19.43 11.17
C LYS A 811 3.50 -20.86 11.71
N ALA A 812 2.38 -21.50 11.40
CA ALA A 812 2.13 -22.87 11.84
C ALA A 812 3.15 -23.88 11.26
N ALA A 813 3.60 -23.69 10.01
CA ALA A 813 4.65 -24.51 9.40
C ALA A 813 6.01 -24.31 10.09
N GLU A 814 6.38 -23.07 10.40
CA GLU A 814 7.62 -22.72 11.11
C GLU A 814 7.63 -23.34 12.53
N GLU A 815 6.54 -23.18 13.28
CA GLU A 815 6.36 -23.78 14.62
C GLU A 815 6.37 -25.33 14.62
N GLU A 816 5.94 -25.96 13.52
CA GLU A 816 6.02 -27.41 13.34
C GLU A 816 7.46 -27.90 13.03
N GLY A 817 8.39 -26.98 12.76
CA GLY A 817 9.79 -27.26 12.46
C GLY A 817 10.10 -27.41 10.96
N ILE A 818 9.23 -26.93 10.07
CA ILE A 818 9.50 -26.91 8.63
C ILE A 818 10.51 -25.81 8.33
N LYS A 819 11.63 -26.18 7.73
CA LYS A 819 12.65 -25.21 7.32
C LYS A 819 12.21 -24.49 6.05
N ILE A 820 12.31 -23.17 6.00
CA ILE A 820 12.05 -22.37 4.79
C ILE A 820 13.36 -21.67 4.39
N ASP A 821 13.90 -22.02 3.23
CA ASP A 821 15.06 -21.37 2.64
C ASP A 821 14.60 -20.32 1.63
N TYR A 822 14.72 -19.05 2.02
CA TYR A 822 14.40 -17.87 1.20
C TYR A 822 15.49 -17.58 0.18
N LEU A 823 15.13 -16.83 -0.88
CA LEU A 823 16.02 -16.45 -1.97
C LEU A 823 16.75 -17.65 -2.60
N VAL A 824 16.03 -18.74 -2.85
CA VAL A 824 16.54 -19.94 -3.52
C VAL A 824 15.63 -20.32 -4.68
N ALA A 825 16.22 -20.60 -5.85
CA ALA A 825 15.51 -21.14 -7.00
C ALA A 825 16.15 -22.43 -7.52
N PRO A 826 15.34 -23.41 -7.97
CA PRO A 826 15.86 -24.65 -8.56
C PRO A 826 16.42 -24.40 -9.97
N LEU A 827 17.53 -25.07 -10.31
CA LEU A 827 18.13 -25.05 -11.65
C LEU A 827 17.98 -26.38 -12.38
N LYS A 828 18.25 -27.48 -11.68
CA LYS A 828 18.15 -28.84 -12.25
C LYS A 828 17.91 -29.88 -11.17
N ILE A 829 17.36 -31.02 -11.58
CA ILE A 829 17.12 -32.19 -10.75
C ILE A 829 17.98 -33.33 -11.29
N ASP A 830 18.81 -33.91 -10.44
CA ASP A 830 19.66 -35.05 -10.79
C ASP A 830 19.04 -36.35 -10.24
N GLY A 831 19.04 -37.39 -11.07
CA GLY A 831 18.47 -38.69 -10.75
C GLY A 831 19.50 -39.81 -10.66
N ALA A 832 19.25 -40.79 -9.80
CA ALA A 832 19.96 -42.06 -9.78
C ALA A 832 18.95 -43.20 -10.01
N LYS A 833 19.24 -44.10 -10.97
CA LYS A 833 18.36 -45.23 -11.35
C LYS A 833 16.92 -44.80 -11.72
N GLY A 834 16.77 -43.62 -12.35
CA GLY A 834 15.48 -43.08 -12.78
C GLY A 834 14.61 -42.49 -11.65
N LYS A 835 15.15 -42.35 -10.44
CA LYS A 835 14.54 -41.68 -9.28
C LYS A 835 15.33 -40.44 -8.92
N VAL A 836 14.69 -39.39 -8.43
CA VAL A 836 15.39 -38.22 -7.89
C VAL A 836 16.39 -38.62 -6.78
N ALA A 837 17.56 -37.98 -6.79
CA ALA A 837 18.61 -38.15 -5.78
C ALA A 837 19.12 -36.81 -5.22
N SER A 838 19.08 -35.74 -6.04
CA SER A 838 19.45 -34.40 -5.60
C SER A 838 18.80 -33.31 -6.45
N ILE A 839 18.76 -32.10 -5.90
CA ILE A 839 18.35 -30.88 -6.59
C ILE A 839 19.48 -29.84 -6.50
N THR A 840 19.88 -29.28 -7.65
CA THR A 840 20.80 -28.15 -7.70
C THR A 840 19.98 -26.87 -7.76
N CYS A 841 20.30 -25.95 -6.86
CA CYS A 841 19.66 -24.67 -6.70
C CYS A 841 20.69 -23.54 -6.82
N GLN A 842 20.21 -22.31 -6.91
CA GLN A 842 21.02 -21.10 -6.95
C GLN A 842 20.45 -20.07 -5.96
N ARG A 843 21.33 -19.22 -5.40
CA ARG A 843 20.89 -18.08 -4.58
C ARG A 843 20.32 -16.99 -5.46
N MET A 844 19.33 -16.29 -4.92
CA MET A 844 18.67 -15.16 -5.54
C MET A 844 18.99 -13.88 -4.78
N LYS A 845 18.90 -12.74 -5.44
CA LYS A 845 18.81 -11.41 -4.85
C LYS A 845 17.57 -10.71 -5.38
N LEU A 846 17.06 -9.72 -4.66
CA LEU A 846 15.94 -8.92 -5.15
C LEU A 846 16.45 -7.84 -6.11
N GLY A 847 15.87 -7.78 -7.31
CA GLY A 847 16.08 -6.72 -8.28
C GLY A 847 14.86 -5.79 -8.35
N ASP A 848 14.63 -5.24 -9.55
CA ASP A 848 13.55 -4.30 -9.84
C ASP A 848 12.14 -4.87 -9.61
N PHE A 849 11.16 -3.99 -9.45
CA PHE A 849 9.76 -4.36 -9.28
C PHE A 849 9.16 -4.92 -10.58
N ASP A 850 8.26 -5.90 -10.47
CA ASP A 850 7.36 -6.31 -11.56
C ASP A 850 6.08 -5.45 -11.58
N ASN A 851 5.23 -5.65 -12.58
CA ASN A 851 4.00 -4.85 -12.74
C ASN A 851 2.98 -5.08 -11.61
N SER A 852 3.17 -6.09 -10.76
CA SER A 852 2.34 -6.32 -9.57
C SER A 852 2.88 -5.62 -8.32
N GLY A 853 4.03 -4.95 -8.42
CA GLY A 853 4.68 -4.27 -7.31
C GLY A 853 5.56 -5.17 -6.46
N ARG A 854 5.94 -6.36 -6.96
CA ARG A 854 6.82 -7.29 -6.25
C ARG A 854 8.23 -7.24 -6.81
N LYS A 855 9.26 -7.29 -5.96
CA LYS A 855 10.64 -7.35 -6.44
C LYS A 855 10.88 -8.65 -7.22
N LYS A 856 11.54 -8.53 -8.38
CA LYS A 856 11.92 -9.67 -9.21
C LYS A 856 13.10 -10.38 -8.58
N PRO A 857 13.04 -11.70 -8.37
CA PRO A 857 14.21 -12.44 -7.94
C PRO A 857 15.18 -12.58 -9.12
N VAL A 858 16.44 -12.20 -8.89
CA VAL A 858 17.54 -12.25 -9.87
C VAL A 858 18.57 -13.24 -9.38
N ALA A 859 19.03 -14.13 -10.25
CA ALA A 859 20.07 -15.09 -9.96
C ALA A 859 21.37 -14.42 -9.50
N VAL A 860 22.02 -15.01 -8.50
CA VAL A 860 23.40 -14.67 -8.12
C VAL A 860 24.33 -15.67 -8.80
N GLU A 861 25.08 -15.21 -9.80
CA GLU A 861 26.00 -16.07 -10.55
C GLU A 861 27.06 -16.72 -9.64
N GLY A 862 27.36 -18.01 -9.86
CA GLY A 862 28.38 -18.74 -9.08
C GLY A 862 27.93 -19.17 -7.68
N SER A 863 26.65 -19.00 -7.35
CA SER A 863 26.08 -19.35 -6.04
C SER A 863 25.37 -20.71 -6.03
N GLU A 864 25.68 -21.59 -6.99
CA GLU A 864 25.01 -22.87 -7.12
C GLU A 864 25.38 -23.82 -5.99
N PHE A 865 24.38 -24.52 -5.45
CA PHE A 865 24.57 -25.54 -4.43
C PHE A 865 23.59 -26.70 -4.62
N THR A 866 23.96 -27.88 -4.13
CA THR A 866 23.18 -29.10 -4.32
C THR A 866 22.70 -29.66 -3.00
N LEU A 867 21.40 -29.98 -2.94
CA LEU A 867 20.76 -30.64 -1.80
C LEU A 867 20.46 -32.10 -2.17
N LYS A 868 20.84 -33.04 -1.31
CA LYS A 868 20.46 -34.46 -1.46
C LYS A 868 19.02 -34.66 -0.97
N VAL A 869 18.16 -35.20 -1.82
CA VAL A 869 16.71 -35.33 -1.56
C VAL A 869 16.18 -36.65 -2.10
N ASP A 870 15.14 -37.18 -1.46
CA ASP A 870 14.47 -38.42 -1.85
C ASP A 870 13.17 -38.18 -2.62
N ALA A 871 12.59 -36.99 -2.48
CA ALA A 871 11.43 -36.51 -3.22
C ALA A 871 11.40 -34.99 -3.36
N ILE A 872 10.75 -34.51 -4.42
CA ILE A 872 10.50 -33.09 -4.69
C ILE A 872 9.00 -32.90 -4.92
N ILE A 873 8.42 -31.84 -4.35
CA ILE A 873 7.04 -31.43 -4.59
C ILE A 873 7.04 -30.00 -5.16
N ALA A 874 6.68 -29.87 -6.43
CA ALA A 874 6.61 -28.60 -7.14
C ALA A 874 5.23 -27.95 -7.00
N ALA A 875 5.09 -26.99 -6.09
CA ALA A 875 3.86 -26.27 -5.79
C ALA A 875 3.97 -24.79 -6.21
N ILE A 876 4.29 -24.55 -7.48
CA ILE A 876 4.62 -23.24 -8.04
C ILE A 876 3.47 -22.54 -8.78
N GLY A 877 2.28 -23.16 -8.82
CA GLY A 877 1.10 -22.62 -9.48
C GLY A 877 0.15 -23.73 -9.92
N GLN A 878 -1.09 -23.36 -10.24
CA GLN A 878 -2.13 -24.27 -10.70
C GLN A 878 -2.71 -23.76 -12.02
N VAL A 879 -3.15 -24.68 -12.89
CA VAL A 879 -3.81 -24.38 -14.16
C VAL A 879 -5.01 -25.32 -14.38
N PRO A 880 -6.03 -24.89 -15.14
CA PRO A 880 -7.11 -25.76 -15.57
C PRO A 880 -6.66 -26.85 -16.56
N ASP A 881 -7.42 -27.94 -16.65
CA ASP A 881 -7.28 -28.89 -17.75
C ASP A 881 -8.25 -28.56 -18.89
N MET A 882 -7.74 -27.99 -19.98
CA MET A 882 -8.55 -27.68 -21.16
C MET A 882 -8.52 -28.75 -22.25
N SER A 883 -7.78 -29.85 -22.04
CA SER A 883 -7.58 -30.89 -23.06
C SER A 883 -8.85 -31.65 -23.47
N PHE A 884 -9.91 -31.57 -22.67
CA PHE A 884 -11.16 -32.27 -22.91
C PHE A 884 -12.15 -31.47 -23.78
N ILE A 885 -11.94 -30.16 -23.99
CA ILE A 885 -12.87 -29.31 -24.74
C ILE A 885 -12.86 -29.67 -26.22
N ASP A 886 -14.03 -30.05 -26.76
CA ASP A 886 -14.20 -30.31 -28.18
C ASP A 886 -14.34 -28.97 -28.93
N LYS A 887 -13.47 -28.73 -29.91
CA LYS A 887 -13.49 -27.52 -30.76
C LYS A 887 -14.83 -27.29 -31.46
N LYS A 888 -15.63 -28.35 -31.69
CA LYS A 888 -16.96 -28.25 -32.30
C LYS A 888 -17.99 -27.55 -31.41
N THR A 889 -17.73 -27.44 -30.10
CA THR A 889 -18.63 -26.75 -29.15
C THR A 889 -18.62 -25.24 -29.33
N GLY A 890 -17.64 -24.66 -30.03
CA GLY A 890 -17.50 -23.20 -30.14
C GLY A 890 -17.07 -22.51 -28.85
N VAL A 891 -16.65 -23.27 -27.82
CA VAL A 891 -16.04 -22.72 -26.59
C VAL A 891 -14.57 -22.42 -26.87
N GLU A 892 -14.19 -21.15 -26.76
CA GLU A 892 -12.81 -20.71 -26.97
C GLU A 892 -11.98 -20.75 -25.67
N ILE A 893 -10.68 -21.00 -25.85
CA ILE A 893 -9.68 -20.99 -24.78
C ILE A 893 -8.74 -19.81 -25.01
N ASN A 894 -8.49 -19.03 -23.98
CA ASN A 894 -7.61 -17.88 -24.05
C ASN A 894 -6.12 -18.29 -23.93
N LYS A 895 -5.20 -17.33 -24.11
CA LYS A 895 -3.74 -17.56 -24.07
C LYS A 895 -3.18 -18.05 -22.73
N TRP A 896 -4.00 -18.09 -21.67
CA TRP A 896 -3.63 -18.51 -20.32
C TRP A 896 -4.22 -19.89 -19.97
N ASP A 897 -4.64 -20.67 -20.97
CA ASP A 897 -5.31 -21.97 -20.80
C ASP A 897 -6.55 -21.88 -19.90
N CYS A 898 -7.28 -20.76 -19.99
CA CYS A 898 -8.56 -20.51 -19.31
C CYS A 898 -9.69 -20.31 -20.33
N TYR A 899 -10.95 -20.51 -19.93
CA TYR A 899 -12.11 -20.28 -20.80
C TYR A 899 -12.22 -18.81 -21.21
N ASN A 900 -12.56 -18.55 -22.47
CA ASN A 900 -12.92 -17.23 -22.93
C ASN A 900 -14.42 -16.99 -22.69
N VAL A 901 -14.75 -15.91 -21.97
CA VAL A 901 -16.13 -15.43 -21.84
C VAL A 901 -16.38 -14.35 -22.89
N GLY A 902 -17.58 -14.35 -23.47
CA GLY A 902 -17.94 -13.42 -24.54
C GLY A 902 -17.89 -11.96 -24.07
N LYS A 903 -17.58 -11.04 -24.98
CA LYS A 903 -17.42 -9.61 -24.64
C LYS A 903 -18.70 -9.04 -24.03
N GLY A 904 -18.59 -8.50 -22.82
CA GLY A 904 -19.71 -7.91 -22.08
C GLY A 904 -20.51 -8.90 -21.23
N PHE A 905 -20.15 -10.19 -21.23
CA PHE A 905 -20.73 -11.21 -20.35
C PHE A 905 -19.78 -11.52 -19.18
N LYS A 906 -20.36 -11.90 -18.04
CA LYS A 906 -19.60 -12.33 -16.87
C LYS A 906 -19.28 -13.83 -16.92
N THR A 907 -20.22 -14.65 -17.38
CA THR A 907 -20.03 -16.11 -17.43
C THR A 907 -20.38 -16.75 -18.78
N ARG A 908 -21.12 -16.09 -19.66
CA ARG A 908 -21.52 -16.67 -20.96
C ARG A 908 -20.35 -16.71 -21.95
N THR A 909 -20.14 -17.85 -22.61
CA THR A 909 -19.16 -17.96 -23.71
C THR A 909 -19.72 -17.40 -25.02
N ASP A 910 -18.94 -17.40 -26.09
CA ASP A 910 -19.44 -17.03 -27.42
C ASP A 910 -20.50 -18.01 -27.95
N ASN A 911 -20.52 -19.26 -27.45
CA ASN A 911 -21.67 -20.14 -27.63
C ASN A 911 -22.74 -19.84 -26.56
N PRO A 912 -23.97 -19.41 -26.95
CA PRO A 912 -25.02 -19.04 -26.01
C PRO A 912 -25.54 -20.22 -25.16
N ARG A 913 -25.24 -21.47 -25.52
CA ARG A 913 -25.57 -22.65 -24.69
C ARG A 913 -24.57 -22.91 -23.56
N TYR A 914 -23.36 -22.35 -23.65
CA TYR A 914 -22.27 -22.63 -22.72
C TYR A 914 -21.92 -21.43 -21.87
N PHE A 915 -21.81 -21.69 -20.58
CA PHE A 915 -21.37 -20.76 -19.55
C PHE A 915 -20.12 -21.33 -18.89
N ALA A 916 -19.24 -20.48 -18.41
CA ALA A 916 -18.01 -20.86 -17.74
C ALA A 916 -17.76 -19.97 -16.52
N GLY A 917 -17.13 -20.51 -15.48
CA GLY A 917 -16.84 -19.75 -14.27
C GLY A 917 -15.86 -20.43 -13.32
N GLY A 918 -15.61 -19.74 -12.20
CA GLY A 918 -14.60 -20.15 -11.22
C GLY A 918 -13.17 -20.06 -11.76
N ASP A 919 -12.26 -20.82 -11.15
CA ASP A 919 -10.83 -20.77 -11.46
C ASP A 919 -10.48 -21.08 -12.92
N ALA A 920 -11.38 -21.76 -13.64
CA ALA A 920 -11.20 -22.08 -15.05
C ALA A 920 -11.40 -20.87 -15.98
N VAL A 921 -11.94 -19.76 -15.48
CA VAL A 921 -12.05 -18.47 -16.19
C VAL A 921 -11.02 -17.46 -15.67
N THR A 922 -10.91 -17.32 -14.35
CA THR A 922 -10.10 -16.28 -13.71
C THR A 922 -8.66 -16.68 -13.41
N GLY A 923 -8.35 -17.98 -13.48
CA GLY A 923 -7.19 -18.57 -12.81
C GLY A 923 -7.49 -18.89 -11.34
N PRO A 924 -6.57 -19.61 -10.64
CA PRO A 924 -6.78 -20.05 -9.26
C PRO A 924 -7.06 -18.89 -8.30
N ASP A 925 -8.19 -18.94 -7.59
CA ASP A 925 -8.57 -17.98 -6.55
C ASP A 925 -8.96 -18.74 -5.26
N THR A 926 -9.71 -18.07 -4.40
CA THR A 926 -10.12 -18.45 -3.06
C THR A 926 -11.45 -19.18 -3.09
N VAL A 927 -11.70 -20.04 -2.10
CA VAL A 927 -12.95 -20.81 -2.00
C VAL A 927 -14.18 -19.91 -2.09
N ILE A 928 -14.16 -18.78 -1.40
CA ILE A 928 -15.29 -17.84 -1.35
C ILE A 928 -15.51 -17.13 -2.70
N ALA A 929 -14.45 -16.86 -3.47
CA ALA A 929 -14.56 -16.32 -4.82
C ALA A 929 -15.16 -17.35 -5.80
N ALA A 930 -14.78 -18.63 -5.67
CA ALA A 930 -15.38 -19.71 -6.46
C ALA A 930 -16.88 -19.87 -6.17
N ILE A 931 -17.32 -19.75 -4.92
CA ILE A 931 -18.75 -19.73 -4.55
C ILE A 931 -19.44 -18.53 -5.21
N GLY A 932 -18.87 -17.33 -5.13
CA GLY A 932 -19.39 -16.12 -5.80
C GLY A 932 -19.53 -16.28 -7.31
N ALA A 933 -18.55 -16.92 -7.96
CA ALA A 933 -18.64 -17.25 -9.39
C ALA A 933 -19.78 -18.22 -9.71
N GLY A 934 -20.09 -19.15 -8.80
CA GLY A 934 -21.24 -20.04 -8.91
C GLY A 934 -22.58 -19.31 -8.83
N HIS A 935 -22.74 -18.37 -7.90
CA HIS A 935 -23.93 -17.51 -7.82
C HIS A 935 -24.12 -16.70 -9.10
N GLN A 936 -23.05 -16.02 -9.56
CA GLN A 936 -23.10 -15.22 -10.78
C GLN A 936 -23.44 -16.08 -12.02
N ALA A 937 -22.94 -17.31 -12.10
CA ALA A 937 -23.29 -18.22 -13.19
C ALA A 937 -24.76 -18.64 -13.15
N ALA A 938 -25.32 -18.94 -11.97
CA ALA A 938 -26.74 -19.24 -11.84
C ALA A 938 -27.62 -18.05 -12.25
N ASP A 939 -27.22 -16.82 -11.87
CA ASP A 939 -27.89 -15.59 -12.29
C ASP A 939 -27.86 -15.38 -13.79
N ASP A 940 -26.70 -15.50 -14.42
CA ASP A 940 -26.54 -15.29 -15.86
C ASP A 940 -27.28 -16.35 -16.68
N ILE A 941 -27.25 -17.63 -16.24
CA ILE A 941 -27.95 -18.72 -16.91
C ILE A 941 -29.46 -18.51 -16.83
N ASP A 942 -29.99 -18.27 -15.64
CA ASP A 942 -31.43 -18.03 -15.46
C ASP A 942 -31.91 -16.77 -16.18
N ALA A 943 -31.13 -15.68 -16.14
CA ALA A 943 -31.43 -14.45 -16.89
C ALA A 943 -31.47 -14.72 -18.40
N SER A 944 -30.52 -15.49 -18.94
CA SER A 944 -30.49 -15.85 -20.37
C SER A 944 -31.69 -16.72 -20.77
N ILE A 945 -32.09 -17.69 -19.93
CA ILE A 945 -33.27 -18.54 -20.17
C ILE A 945 -34.53 -17.69 -20.17
N ARG A 946 -34.71 -16.85 -19.15
CA ARG A 946 -35.88 -15.98 -19.01
C ARG A 946 -36.01 -15.00 -20.16
N GLN A 947 -34.89 -14.39 -20.56
CA GLN A 947 -34.85 -13.49 -21.70
C GLN A 947 -35.28 -14.22 -22.98
N ALA A 948 -34.77 -15.44 -23.21
CA ALA A 948 -35.15 -16.25 -24.37
C ALA A 948 -36.63 -16.65 -24.35
N ASN A 949 -37.21 -16.86 -23.17
CA ASN A 949 -38.61 -17.21 -22.98
C ASN A 949 -39.56 -15.98 -22.90
N GLY A 950 -39.04 -14.74 -22.89
CA GLY A 950 -39.85 -13.54 -22.69
C GLY A 950 -40.42 -13.40 -21.27
N GLU A 951 -39.75 -14.00 -20.29
CA GLU A 951 -40.15 -13.98 -18.88
C GLU A 951 -39.59 -12.75 -18.14
N ARG A 952 -40.23 -12.39 -17.03
CA ARG A 952 -39.68 -11.40 -16.09
C ARG A 952 -38.42 -11.93 -15.43
N ALA A 953 -37.54 -11.00 -15.03
CA ALA A 953 -36.37 -11.29 -14.22
C ALA A 953 -36.75 -12.08 -12.96
N TYR A 954 -35.85 -12.93 -12.50
CA TYR A 954 -36.08 -13.70 -11.28
C TYR A 954 -36.15 -12.78 -10.07
N GLU A 955 -37.26 -12.87 -9.33
CA GLU A 955 -37.40 -12.29 -8.02
C GLU A 955 -37.23 -13.40 -6.99
N ARG A 956 -36.25 -13.25 -6.10
CA ARG A 956 -36.00 -14.22 -5.03
C ARG A 956 -37.22 -14.25 -4.10
N PRO A 957 -37.76 -15.43 -3.74
CA PRO A 957 -38.82 -15.53 -2.75
C PRO A 957 -38.43 -14.84 -1.44
N GLU A 958 -39.39 -14.23 -0.75
CA GLU A 958 -39.17 -13.70 0.58
C GLU A 958 -38.66 -14.82 1.51
N SER A 959 -37.49 -14.60 2.08
CA SER A 959 -36.94 -15.47 3.12
C SER A 959 -37.70 -15.26 4.43
N GLU A 960 -37.64 -16.26 5.32
CA GLU A 960 -38.07 -16.12 6.71
C GLU A 960 -37.51 -14.83 7.31
N LYS A 961 -38.39 -13.98 7.87
CA LYS A 961 -37.99 -12.72 8.50
C LYS A 961 -37.39 -13.01 9.86
N ILE A 962 -36.07 -12.87 9.97
CA ILE A 962 -35.34 -13.00 11.22
C ILE A 962 -35.17 -11.62 11.82
N ASP A 963 -35.72 -11.39 13.02
CA ASP A 963 -35.52 -10.15 13.76
C ASP A 963 -34.06 -10.06 14.24
N ILE A 964 -33.33 -9.01 13.85
CA ILE A 964 -31.91 -8.84 14.17
C ILE A 964 -31.80 -7.84 15.32
N PRO A 965 -31.30 -8.26 16.50
CA PRO A 965 -31.11 -7.36 17.63
C PRO A 965 -30.15 -6.22 17.25
N LEU A 966 -30.56 -4.97 17.49
CA LEU A 966 -29.71 -3.80 17.30
C LEU A 966 -29.21 -3.31 18.66
N ILE A 967 -28.04 -3.80 19.06
CA ILE A 967 -27.35 -3.36 20.28
C ILE A 967 -26.07 -2.65 19.82
N ILE A 968 -25.92 -1.39 20.21
CA ILE A 968 -24.75 -0.55 19.96
C ILE A 968 -24.23 -0.12 21.33
N ASP A 969 -22.96 -0.39 21.60
CA ASP A 969 -22.33 -0.02 22.86
C ASP A 969 -22.02 1.48 22.89
N GLU A 970 -22.31 2.16 24.00
CA GLU A 970 -22.05 3.61 24.17
C GLU A 970 -20.55 3.90 24.24
N GLU A 971 -19.78 3.01 24.86
CA GLU A 971 -18.33 3.07 24.96
C GLU A 971 -17.72 1.81 24.32
N THR A 972 -16.64 2.00 23.57
CA THR A 972 -15.92 0.92 22.92
C THR A 972 -14.51 0.84 23.50
N GLU A 973 -14.18 -0.27 24.16
CA GLU A 973 -12.83 -0.55 24.66
C GLU A 973 -11.95 -1.18 23.57
N GLU A 974 -10.66 -0.85 23.54
CA GLU A 974 -9.67 -1.52 22.69
C GLU A 974 -9.30 -2.90 23.26
N LEU A 975 -9.48 -3.94 22.45
CA LEU A 975 -9.24 -5.33 22.81
C LEU A 975 -8.66 -6.09 21.61
N PRO A 976 -7.67 -6.97 21.81
CA PRO A 976 -7.13 -7.79 20.72
C PRO A 976 -8.18 -8.76 20.18
N GLN A 977 -7.97 -9.25 18.96
CA GLN A 977 -8.80 -10.28 18.36
C GLN A 977 -8.67 -11.58 19.15
N MET A 978 -9.79 -12.27 19.35
CA MET A 978 -9.78 -13.60 19.94
C MET A 978 -9.02 -14.60 19.05
N ALA A 979 -7.95 -15.18 19.58
CA ALA A 979 -7.15 -16.20 18.89
C ALA A 979 -7.90 -17.55 18.85
N MET A 980 -7.83 -18.25 17.70
CA MET A 980 -8.39 -19.60 17.57
C MET A 980 -7.59 -20.58 18.44
N PRO A 981 -8.25 -21.32 19.36
CA PRO A 981 -7.60 -22.41 20.06
C PRO A 981 -7.12 -23.48 19.08
N GLU A 982 -5.85 -23.87 19.19
CA GLU A 982 -5.24 -24.88 18.34
C GLU A 982 -4.63 -26.03 19.15
N MET A 983 -4.55 -27.19 18.51
CA MET A 983 -3.76 -28.31 19.02
C MET A 983 -2.27 -27.93 19.09
N HIS A 984 -1.62 -28.25 20.22
CA HIS A 984 -0.20 -27.96 20.43
C HIS A 984 0.69 -28.49 19.30
N HIS A 985 1.70 -27.72 18.88
CA HIS A 985 2.54 -27.99 17.70
C HIS A 985 3.20 -29.39 17.72
N ASP A 986 3.63 -29.87 18.90
CA ASP A 986 4.19 -31.21 19.08
C ASP A 986 3.24 -32.37 18.78
N THR A 987 1.94 -32.14 18.92
CA THR A 987 0.91 -33.14 18.65
C THR A 987 0.45 -33.04 17.21
N ARG A 988 0.19 -31.83 16.69
CA ARG A 988 -0.29 -31.64 15.32
C ARG A 988 0.70 -32.13 14.26
N LYS A 989 2.02 -32.09 14.52
CA LYS A 989 3.04 -32.63 13.60
C LYS A 989 3.01 -34.16 13.45
N LYS A 990 2.28 -34.88 14.30
CA LYS A 990 2.15 -36.36 14.31
C LYS A 990 0.73 -36.84 14.03
N SER A 991 -0.19 -35.93 13.71
CA SER A 991 -1.61 -36.23 13.61
C SER A 991 -2.24 -35.56 12.39
N PHE A 992 -3.21 -36.24 11.78
CA PHE A 992 -4.10 -35.70 10.76
C PHE A 992 -5.48 -35.31 11.33
N ALA A 993 -5.63 -35.34 12.66
CA ALA A 993 -6.80 -34.77 13.33
C ALA A 993 -6.88 -33.25 13.09
N GLU A 994 -8.10 -32.71 13.17
CA GLU A 994 -8.35 -31.28 12.98
C GLU A 994 -7.51 -30.43 13.96
N VAL A 995 -6.83 -29.42 13.44
CA VAL A 995 -5.85 -28.63 14.21
C VAL A 995 -6.51 -27.52 15.03
N GLU A 996 -7.34 -26.72 14.37
CA GLU A 996 -8.12 -25.66 15.02
C GLU A 996 -9.28 -26.32 15.80
N LEU A 997 -9.45 -25.98 17.08
CA LEU A 997 -10.37 -26.65 18.02
C LEU A 997 -11.75 -25.97 18.14
N GLY A 998 -11.90 -24.76 17.60
CA GLY A 998 -13.12 -23.94 17.71
C GLY A 998 -13.17 -23.08 18.97
N PHE A 999 -14.00 -22.04 18.94
CA PHE A 999 -14.25 -21.19 20.11
C PHE A 999 -15.16 -21.85 21.13
N LYS A 1000 -14.92 -21.56 22.42
CA LYS A 1000 -15.94 -21.75 23.45
C LYS A 1000 -17.04 -20.71 23.29
N ARG A 1001 -18.21 -20.99 23.85
CA ARG A 1001 -19.38 -20.09 23.81
C ARG A 1001 -19.05 -18.68 24.31
N GLU A 1002 -18.39 -18.58 25.46
CA GLU A 1002 -18.02 -17.30 26.08
C GLU A 1002 -17.06 -16.49 25.19
N ASP A 1003 -16.07 -17.16 24.59
CA ASP A 1003 -15.10 -16.54 23.70
C ASP A 1003 -15.75 -15.99 22.43
N ALA A 1004 -16.67 -16.75 21.83
CA ALA A 1004 -17.41 -16.33 20.64
C ALA A 1004 -18.34 -15.14 20.92
N ILE A 1005 -19.02 -15.12 22.07
CA ILE A 1005 -19.86 -13.98 22.48
C ILE A 1005 -18.99 -12.75 22.73
N LYS A 1006 -17.88 -12.89 23.46
CA LYS A 1006 -16.95 -11.80 23.73
C LYS A 1006 -16.40 -11.19 22.43
N GLU A 1007 -16.02 -12.03 21.48
CA GLU A 1007 -15.56 -11.59 20.17
C GLU A 1007 -16.68 -10.94 19.34
N ALA A 1008 -17.92 -11.45 19.41
CA ALA A 1008 -19.08 -10.84 18.75
C ALA A 1008 -19.42 -9.44 19.30
N CYS A 1009 -19.24 -9.22 20.61
CA CYS A 1009 -19.44 -7.91 21.25
C CYS A 1009 -18.48 -6.83 20.75
N ARG A 1010 -17.32 -7.17 20.16
CA ARG A 1010 -16.39 -6.18 19.58
C ARG A 1010 -16.92 -5.52 18.31
N CYS A 1011 -17.98 -6.07 17.69
CA CYS A 1011 -18.52 -5.59 16.43
C CYS A 1011 -19.17 -4.21 16.55
N LEU A 1012 -18.69 -3.24 15.76
CA LEU A 1012 -19.14 -1.85 15.78
C LEU A 1012 -20.49 -1.60 15.09
N ARG A 1013 -21.20 -2.64 14.64
CA ARG A 1013 -22.48 -2.52 13.91
C ARG A 1013 -22.49 -1.43 12.84
N CYS A 1014 -21.50 -1.45 11.94
CA CYS A 1014 -21.38 -0.46 10.86
C CYS A 1014 -22.55 -0.47 9.86
N ASP A 1015 -23.43 -1.47 9.95
CA ASP A 1015 -24.68 -1.62 9.22
C ASP A 1015 -25.85 -0.82 9.83
N ALA A 1016 -25.73 -0.40 11.09
CA ALA A 1016 -26.68 0.47 11.73
C ALA A 1016 -26.56 1.84 11.09
N SER A 1017 -27.50 2.19 10.23
CA SER A 1017 -27.62 3.53 9.67
C SER A 1017 -27.77 4.53 10.82
N VAL A 1018 -26.88 5.51 10.88
CA VAL A 1018 -27.10 6.78 11.61
C VAL A 1018 -27.99 7.66 10.76
#